data_AF-G9ZV45-F1
#
_entry.id   AF-G9ZV45-F1
#
_cell.length_a   1.000
_cell.length_b   1.000
_cell.length_c   1.000
_cell.angle_alpha   90.00
_cell.angle_beta   90.00
_cell.angle_gamma   90.00
#
_symmetry.space_group_name_H-M   'P 1'
#
loop_
_entity.id
_entity.type
_entity.pdbx_description
1 polymer ?
#
loop_
_entity_poly.entity_id
_entity_poly.type
_entity_poly.pdbx_seq_one_letter_code
_entity_poly.pdbx_strand_id
1 'polypeptide(L)'
;MAEYDSLTGGAPQVIGHRGASAYRPEHTLEAYKLAIEMGAEVIEPDVVMTKDGHLIARHENLLDHTTDVSERDEFAHLYTTKVINGREVSGWFAEDFTLAEIKTLWARERIPDARPESATYDDQFRIPTIEEIVDLVNQVELETGRKIGIAPETKSPTHFAYTGTFIDGTLINADTSQMLVDALVAKGFTDGDRVTIQSFDMLNLIQLATEIMPAAGVDFKLSQLLGGAADIAFHFNPANADKGADPSLYDGFDFPLTAASATNADLYSAEAIQAMAKLYADILAPSKDAILRSTRLETPVDADGDGKAEITKILTGELLDLSDIAHAAGLEYVPWTVRADESYMALNPDGTVQLPVEEFVKLLDMGLDAIFTDFPDLGRAAVDQYMAGDGAIALSNGRGGNDILVRDASDFGAGKGSEGMDLAVYYGDGTVVLPGNVENLRLNGSSDAMVVGNALDNRILGNAGDNRFFESAGNDTINGGGGRDTLVLNGARDNYEIGVADGVANITNRGTGDVQRVADVESLLFTDGAQQLFATGQTEVMGIYRALLGRTAEEAGFDFWMGLSAEGMDMGTMTAAFAESAEHQARIAGKAEADLVNDLYTGALGRTADAEGHAYWVSELQAGTSLAEVAQGFVSSDEFQARSTLLANPDLWLNG
;
A
#
# COMPACT_ATOMS: atom_id res chain seq x y z
N MET A 1 7.38 1.54 29.64
CA MET A 1 6.94 1.19 28.27
C MET A 1 7.81 0.04 27.82
N ALA A 2 7.26 -0.93 27.11
CA ALA A 2 8.10 -1.92 26.45
C ALA A 2 9.05 -1.18 25.48
N GLU A 3 10.29 -1.64 25.38
CA GLU A 3 11.28 -1.12 24.44
C GLU A 3 10.82 -1.51 23.03
N TYR A 4 10.72 -0.54 22.11
CA TYR A 4 10.40 -0.82 20.71
C TYR A 4 11.63 -1.41 20.03
N ASP A 5 11.44 -2.31 19.07
CA ASP A 5 12.52 -3.08 18.44
C ASP A 5 13.29 -2.26 17.37
N SER A 6 13.60 -1.00 17.69
CA SER A 6 14.50 -0.16 16.90
C SER A 6 15.92 -0.24 17.44
N LEU A 7 16.91 0.25 16.67
CA LEU A 7 18.31 0.25 17.09
C LEU A 7 18.51 0.98 18.43
N THR A 8 17.72 2.02 18.67
CA THR A 8 17.82 2.87 19.87
C THR A 8 16.81 2.55 20.97
N GLY A 9 15.90 1.61 20.73
CA GLY A 9 14.78 1.30 21.64
C GLY A 9 13.68 2.37 21.67
N GLY A 10 13.84 3.45 20.88
CA GLY A 10 12.94 4.59 20.80
C GLY A 10 11.83 4.40 19.77
N ALA A 11 10.76 5.20 19.89
CA ALA A 11 9.72 5.25 18.88
C ALA A 11 10.28 5.75 17.53
N PRO A 12 9.81 5.21 16.40
CA PRO A 12 10.20 5.67 15.08
C PRO A 12 10.01 7.16 14.86
N GLN A 13 10.97 7.79 14.19
CA GLN A 13 10.81 9.17 13.72
C GLN A 13 9.97 9.23 12.43
N VAL A 14 9.21 10.30 12.27
CA VAL A 14 8.52 10.60 11.01
C VAL A 14 9.33 11.63 10.24
N ILE A 15 9.73 11.26 9.03
CA ILE A 15 10.44 12.13 8.11
C ILE A 15 9.47 12.62 7.04
N GLY A 16 9.22 13.92 7.01
CA GLY A 16 8.42 14.57 5.97
C GLY A 16 9.18 14.58 4.66
N HIS A 17 8.90 13.62 3.79
CA HIS A 17 9.56 13.43 2.50
C HIS A 17 9.18 14.58 1.56
N ARG A 18 10.18 15.43 1.28
CA ARG A 18 10.02 16.72 0.59
C ARG A 18 9.07 17.70 1.29
N GLY A 19 8.91 17.53 2.61
CA GLY A 19 7.89 18.17 3.42
C GLY A 19 6.58 17.39 3.46
N ALA A 20 5.46 18.09 3.62
CA ALA A 20 4.11 17.53 3.58
C ALA A 20 3.64 17.48 2.12
N SER A 21 4.39 16.76 1.28
CA SER A 21 4.31 16.84 -0.18
C SER A 21 3.01 16.30 -0.77
N ALA A 22 2.21 15.55 0.01
CA ALA A 22 0.84 15.21 -0.37
C ALA A 22 -0.11 16.41 -0.39
N TYR A 23 0.20 17.45 0.39
CA TYR A 23 -0.71 18.55 0.66
C TYR A 23 -0.26 19.87 0.05
N ARG A 24 1.04 20.02 -0.25
CA ARG A 24 1.63 21.23 -0.82
C ARG A 24 2.69 20.85 -1.87
N PRO A 25 2.94 21.70 -2.88
CA PRO A 25 4.04 21.52 -3.80
C PRO A 25 5.35 21.21 -3.07
N GLU A 26 5.95 20.08 -3.43
CA GLU A 26 7.15 19.53 -2.80
C GLU A 26 8.32 20.52 -2.78
N HIS A 27 9.16 20.41 -1.75
CA HIS A 27 10.33 21.28 -1.53
C HIS A 27 10.02 22.78 -1.51
N THR A 28 8.93 23.17 -0.87
CA THR A 28 8.64 24.56 -0.52
C THR A 28 8.80 24.75 0.99
N LEU A 29 9.08 25.98 1.44
CA LEU A 29 9.11 26.26 2.88
C LEU A 29 7.77 25.96 3.54
N GLU A 30 6.68 26.12 2.79
CA GLU A 30 5.31 25.85 3.21
C GLU A 30 5.04 24.35 3.38
N ALA A 31 5.53 23.50 2.47
CA ALA A 31 5.47 22.05 2.64
C ALA A 31 6.26 21.60 3.88
N TYR A 32 7.45 22.15 4.12
CA TYR A 32 8.25 21.82 5.30
C TYR A 32 7.60 22.28 6.61
N LYS A 33 7.07 23.51 6.65
CA LYS A 33 6.31 24.03 7.81
C LYS A 33 5.14 23.12 8.15
N LEU A 34 4.35 22.75 7.14
CA LEU A 34 3.19 21.89 7.35
C LEU A 34 3.59 20.51 7.86
N ALA A 35 4.69 19.92 7.37
CA ALA A 35 5.18 18.64 7.89
C ALA A 35 5.54 18.72 9.37
N ILE A 36 6.22 19.80 9.78
CA ILE A 36 6.59 20.04 11.18
C ILE A 36 5.35 20.21 12.06
N GLU A 37 4.33 20.93 11.57
CA GLU A 37 3.04 21.13 12.24
C GLU A 37 2.28 19.81 12.40
N MET A 38 2.33 18.95 11.39
CA MET A 38 1.74 17.59 11.38
C MET A 38 2.50 16.59 12.25
N GLY A 39 3.64 16.98 12.81
CA GLY A 39 4.38 16.19 13.80
C GLY A 39 5.65 15.53 13.28
N ALA A 40 6.10 15.80 12.06
CA ALA A 40 7.41 15.34 11.59
C ALA A 40 8.53 15.84 12.52
N GLU A 41 9.44 14.96 12.89
CA GLU A 41 10.67 15.29 13.63
C GLU A 41 11.80 15.72 12.68
N VAL A 42 11.74 15.28 11.43
CA VAL A 42 12.75 15.56 10.41
C VAL A 42 12.05 15.99 9.11
N ILE A 43 12.60 16.99 8.43
CA ILE A 43 12.20 17.35 7.07
C ILE A 43 13.29 16.97 6.08
N GLU A 44 12.90 16.50 4.90
CA GLU A 44 13.82 15.99 3.89
C GLU A 44 13.91 16.95 2.70
N PRO A 45 15.05 17.62 2.49
CA PRO A 45 15.31 18.37 1.26
C PRO A 45 16.28 17.66 0.31
N ASP A 46 15.80 17.21 -0.83
CA ASP A 46 16.64 16.95 -2.00
C ASP A 46 17.35 18.22 -2.45
N VAL A 47 18.68 18.20 -2.62
CA VAL A 47 19.48 19.37 -3.02
C VAL A 47 20.18 19.20 -4.37
N VAL A 48 20.05 20.23 -5.20
CA VAL A 48 20.77 20.43 -6.47
C VAL A 48 21.43 21.80 -6.49
N MET A 49 22.31 22.06 -7.46
CA MET A 49 23.03 23.34 -7.55
C MET A 49 22.55 24.25 -8.68
N THR A 50 22.67 25.56 -8.45
CA THR A 50 22.52 26.61 -9.47
C THR A 50 23.85 26.89 -10.18
N LYS A 51 23.77 27.59 -11.31
CA LYS A 51 24.93 28.02 -12.11
C LYS A 51 25.97 28.81 -11.34
N ASP A 52 25.52 29.65 -10.42
CA ASP A 52 26.32 30.53 -9.59
C ASP A 52 26.68 29.93 -8.22
N GLY A 53 26.48 28.62 -8.04
CA GLY A 53 27.03 27.86 -6.91
C GLY A 53 26.21 27.90 -5.63
N HIS A 54 24.88 27.98 -5.74
CA HIS A 54 23.97 27.87 -4.59
C HIS A 54 23.26 26.53 -4.58
N LEU A 55 22.99 25.98 -3.39
CA LEU A 55 22.17 24.78 -3.24
C LEU A 55 20.69 25.13 -3.04
N ILE A 56 19.84 24.55 -3.87
CA ILE A 56 18.38 24.73 -3.83
C ILE A 56 17.69 23.40 -3.60
N ALA A 57 16.51 23.43 -2.97
CA ALA A 57 15.75 22.22 -2.74
C ALA A 57 14.90 21.84 -3.96
N ARG A 58 15.22 20.72 -4.60
CA ARG A 58 14.50 20.12 -5.73
C ARG A 58 14.85 18.64 -5.84
N HIS A 59 13.85 17.81 -6.11
CA HIS A 59 14.04 16.36 -6.28
C HIS A 59 14.94 15.98 -7.45
N GLU A 60 14.93 16.75 -8.53
CA GLU A 60 15.82 16.56 -9.66
C GLU A 60 16.29 17.93 -10.13
N ASN A 61 17.39 17.96 -10.88
CA ASN A 61 17.87 19.20 -11.49
C ASN A 61 17.01 19.65 -12.68
N LEU A 62 16.12 18.79 -13.18
CA LEU A 62 15.11 19.15 -14.17
C LEU A 62 13.97 19.98 -13.53
N LEU A 63 13.64 21.13 -14.12
CA LEU A 63 12.66 22.07 -13.57
C LEU A 63 11.25 21.94 -14.18
N ASP A 64 11.11 21.21 -15.29
CA ASP A 64 9.95 21.22 -16.20
C ASP A 64 8.60 20.93 -15.53
N HIS A 65 8.55 19.89 -14.69
CA HIS A 65 7.28 19.34 -14.18
C HIS A 65 6.87 19.88 -12.82
N THR A 66 7.71 20.69 -12.19
CA THR A 66 7.54 21.14 -10.81
C THR A 66 7.73 22.64 -10.66
N THR A 67 7.80 23.35 -11.79
CA THR A 67 7.88 24.80 -11.84
C THR A 67 7.07 25.36 -13.00
N ASP A 68 6.92 26.69 -13.05
CA ASP A 68 6.34 27.41 -14.20
C ASP A 68 7.30 27.60 -15.38
N VAL A 69 8.53 27.05 -15.36
CA VAL A 69 9.61 27.39 -16.31
C VAL A 69 9.23 27.20 -17.78
N SER A 70 8.42 26.20 -18.11
CA SER A 70 8.00 25.92 -19.48
C SER A 70 7.08 27.01 -20.07
N GLU A 71 6.50 27.85 -19.22
CA GLU A 71 5.64 28.99 -19.57
C GLU A 71 6.40 30.33 -19.58
N ARG A 72 7.73 30.31 -19.37
CA ARG A 72 8.57 31.50 -19.26
C ARG A 72 9.41 31.72 -20.52
N ASP A 73 8.88 32.54 -21.43
CA ASP A 73 9.54 32.89 -22.71
C ASP A 73 10.98 33.39 -22.53
N GLU A 74 11.27 34.13 -21.45
CA GLU A 74 12.62 34.63 -21.16
C GLU A 74 13.65 33.50 -20.96
N PHE A 75 13.21 32.30 -20.56
CA PHE A 75 14.07 31.14 -20.31
C PHE A 75 14.03 30.10 -21.42
N ALA A 76 13.29 30.33 -22.52
CA ALA A 76 13.23 29.39 -23.65
C ALA A 76 14.61 29.05 -24.25
N HIS A 77 15.57 29.97 -24.14
CA HIS A 77 16.95 29.79 -24.60
C HIS A 77 17.79 28.83 -23.74
N LEU A 78 17.30 28.43 -22.57
CA LEU A 78 17.94 27.47 -21.65
C LEU A 78 17.42 26.03 -21.80
N TYR A 79 16.41 25.80 -22.65
CA TYR A 79 15.94 24.47 -22.96
C TYR A 79 17.02 23.69 -23.73
N THR A 80 17.44 22.54 -23.21
CA THR A 80 18.52 21.74 -23.79
C THR A 80 18.31 20.25 -23.55
N THR A 81 19.21 19.42 -24.10
CA THR A 81 19.24 17.97 -23.86
C THR A 81 20.57 17.62 -23.18
N LYS A 82 20.50 16.89 -22.07
CA LYS A 82 21.66 16.40 -21.31
C LYS A 82 21.60 14.90 -21.11
N VAL A 83 22.75 14.30 -20.81
CA VAL A 83 22.82 12.89 -20.38
C VAL A 83 22.95 12.86 -18.86
N ILE A 84 21.92 12.38 -18.18
CA ILE A 84 21.87 12.24 -16.72
C ILE A 84 21.69 10.76 -16.41
N ASN A 85 22.59 10.19 -15.59
CA ASN A 85 22.57 8.77 -15.23
C ASN A 85 22.44 7.83 -16.45
N GLY A 86 23.14 8.18 -17.54
CA GLY A 86 23.16 7.41 -18.79
C GLY A 86 21.92 7.56 -19.69
N ARG A 87 20.97 8.44 -19.34
CA ARG A 87 19.75 8.68 -20.14
C ARG A 87 19.75 10.09 -20.72
N GLU A 88 19.33 10.22 -21.96
CA GLU A 88 19.04 11.53 -22.55
C GLU A 88 17.77 12.11 -21.93
N VAL A 89 17.90 13.30 -21.35
CA VAL A 89 16.81 14.07 -20.73
C VAL A 89 16.80 15.44 -21.39
N SER A 90 15.63 15.91 -21.81
CA SER A 90 15.46 17.25 -22.37
C SER A 90 14.59 18.10 -21.46
N GLY A 91 14.95 19.37 -21.32
CA GLY A 91 14.23 20.32 -20.47
C GLY A 91 15.10 21.49 -20.02
N TRP A 92 14.69 22.11 -18.91
CA TRP A 92 15.38 23.18 -18.22
C TRP A 92 16.07 22.65 -16.97
N PHE A 93 17.39 22.89 -16.87
CA PHE A 93 18.21 22.32 -15.79
C PHE A 93 18.66 23.40 -14.82
N ALA A 94 18.50 23.16 -13.51
CA ALA A 94 18.81 24.12 -12.44
C ALA A 94 20.24 24.66 -12.52
N GLU A 95 21.22 23.83 -12.90
CA GLU A 95 22.62 24.25 -13.03
C GLU A 95 22.85 25.28 -14.16
N ASP A 96 21.89 25.51 -15.05
CA ASP A 96 21.98 26.51 -16.11
C ASP A 96 21.36 27.87 -15.74
N PHE A 97 20.73 27.95 -14.57
CA PHE A 97 20.11 29.16 -14.02
C PHE A 97 20.93 29.71 -12.86
N THR A 98 21.02 31.03 -12.75
CA THR A 98 21.50 31.68 -11.53
C THR A 98 20.44 31.58 -10.42
N LEU A 99 20.85 31.69 -9.16
CA LEU A 99 19.90 31.71 -8.04
C LEU A 99 18.87 32.84 -8.20
N ALA A 100 19.30 34.00 -8.69
CA ALA A 100 18.40 35.13 -8.93
C ALA A 100 17.28 34.78 -9.92
N GLU A 101 17.59 34.01 -10.98
CA GLU A 101 16.60 33.55 -11.96
C GLU A 101 15.70 32.45 -11.36
N ILE A 102 16.28 31.47 -10.66
CA ILE A 102 15.51 30.42 -9.94
C ILE A 102 14.49 31.04 -8.99
N LYS A 103 14.85 32.10 -8.26
CA LYS A 103 13.95 32.78 -7.32
C LYS A 103 12.77 33.50 -7.99
N THR A 104 12.76 33.63 -9.32
CA THR A 104 11.61 34.16 -10.08
C THR A 104 10.60 33.10 -10.49
N LEU A 105 10.99 31.82 -10.46
CA LEU A 105 10.12 30.69 -10.77
C LEU A 105 9.16 30.41 -9.62
N TRP A 106 8.01 29.85 -9.95
CA TRP A 106 7.07 29.33 -8.97
C TRP A 106 7.13 27.81 -8.91
N ALA A 107 6.94 27.24 -7.73
CA ALA A 107 6.80 25.80 -7.54
C ALA A 107 5.38 25.31 -7.92
N ARG A 108 5.28 24.08 -8.44
CA ARG A 108 4.03 23.42 -8.82
C ARG A 108 3.99 21.96 -8.35
N GLU A 109 2.80 21.45 -8.12
CA GLU A 109 2.52 20.04 -7.80
C GLU A 109 2.96 19.13 -8.97
N ARG A 110 3.66 18.04 -8.65
CA ARG A 110 4.22 17.12 -9.65
C ARG A 110 3.19 16.13 -10.20
N ILE A 111 2.13 15.83 -9.45
CA ILE A 111 1.06 14.89 -9.81
C ILE A 111 -0.33 15.50 -9.59
N PRO A 112 -0.67 16.61 -10.28
CA PRO A 112 -1.87 17.38 -10.01
C PRO A 112 -3.18 16.60 -10.21
N ASP A 113 -3.18 15.57 -11.07
CA ASP A 113 -4.35 14.72 -11.28
C ASP A 113 -4.69 13.85 -10.06
N ALA A 114 -3.66 13.37 -9.35
CA ALA A 114 -3.81 12.59 -8.12
C ALA A 114 -3.89 13.48 -6.85
N ARG A 115 -3.31 14.69 -6.91
CA ARG A 115 -3.29 15.66 -5.80
C ARG A 115 -3.91 17.01 -6.18
N PRO A 116 -5.20 17.05 -6.57
CA PRO A 116 -5.83 18.28 -7.02
C PRO A 116 -5.89 19.36 -5.93
N GLU A 117 -5.95 18.98 -4.65
CA GLU A 117 -5.91 19.92 -3.53
C GLU A 117 -4.54 20.60 -3.39
N SER A 118 -3.45 19.83 -3.50
CA SER A 118 -2.08 20.37 -3.49
C SER A 118 -1.86 21.30 -4.69
N ALA A 119 -2.36 20.92 -5.88
CA ALA A 119 -2.27 21.72 -7.09
C ALA A 119 -2.98 23.09 -6.99
N THR A 120 -3.89 23.29 -6.02
CA THR A 120 -4.46 24.64 -5.78
C THR A 120 -3.43 25.66 -5.29
N TYR A 121 -2.25 25.20 -4.84
CA TYR A 121 -1.12 26.01 -4.41
C TYR A 121 -0.09 26.27 -5.51
N ASP A 122 -0.31 25.78 -6.72
CA ASP A 122 0.52 26.11 -7.87
C ASP A 122 0.64 27.63 -8.03
N ASP A 123 1.84 28.09 -8.39
CA ASP A 123 2.14 29.50 -8.62
C ASP A 123 2.08 30.40 -7.38
N GLN A 124 2.17 29.84 -6.18
CA GLN A 124 2.13 30.59 -4.91
C GLN A 124 3.45 30.59 -4.13
N PHE A 125 4.30 29.56 -4.30
CA PHE A 125 5.49 29.37 -3.49
C PHE A 125 6.79 29.42 -4.29
N ARG A 126 7.89 29.78 -3.62
CA ARG A 126 9.22 29.91 -4.21
C ARG A 126 10.09 28.72 -3.88
N ILE A 127 11.05 28.46 -4.76
CA ILE A 127 12.08 27.44 -4.57
C ILE A 127 13.05 27.91 -3.47
N PRO A 128 13.21 27.17 -2.36
CA PRO A 128 14.07 27.56 -1.26
C PRO A 128 15.52 27.12 -1.47
N THR A 129 16.45 27.83 -0.84
CA THR A 129 17.84 27.38 -0.66
C THR A 129 17.98 26.54 0.59
N ILE A 130 19.06 25.77 0.71
CA ILE A 130 19.34 25.01 1.93
C ILE A 130 19.48 25.93 3.16
N GLU A 131 20.05 27.12 3.01
CA GLU A 131 20.20 28.09 4.09
C GLU A 131 18.85 28.63 4.60
N GLU A 132 17.87 28.82 3.71
CA GLU A 132 16.52 29.23 4.08
C GLU A 132 15.76 28.11 4.82
N ILE A 133 16.04 26.85 4.49
CA ILE A 133 15.48 25.68 5.20
C ILE A 133 16.09 25.59 6.61
N VAL A 134 17.40 25.83 6.73
CA VAL A 134 18.07 25.93 8.04
C VAL A 134 17.48 27.07 8.88
N ASP A 135 17.20 28.23 8.26
CA ASP A 135 16.55 29.34 8.94
C ASP A 135 15.15 28.97 9.46
N LEU A 136 14.38 28.20 8.68
CA LEU A 136 13.08 27.69 9.11
C LEU A 136 13.20 26.82 10.36
N VAL A 137 14.06 25.80 10.37
CA VAL A 137 14.15 24.89 11.53
C VAL A 137 14.73 25.57 12.77
N ASN A 138 15.62 26.56 12.59
CA ASN A 138 16.11 27.40 13.69
C ASN A 138 15.01 28.32 14.24
N GLN A 139 14.16 28.85 13.36
CA GLN A 139 13.00 29.65 13.78
C GLN A 139 12.01 28.79 14.58
N VAL A 140 11.71 27.57 14.13
CA VAL A 140 10.83 26.64 14.86
C VAL A 140 11.40 26.33 16.25
N GLU A 141 12.71 26.08 16.36
CA GLU A 141 13.34 25.85 17.66
C GLU A 141 13.24 27.08 18.57
N LEU A 142 13.47 28.28 18.03
CA LEU A 142 13.36 29.52 18.78
C LEU A 142 11.93 29.77 19.30
N GLU A 143 10.93 29.45 18.48
CA GLU A 143 9.52 29.72 18.78
C GLU A 143 8.87 28.65 19.67
N THR A 144 9.27 27.38 19.51
CA THR A 144 8.58 26.23 20.11
C THR A 144 9.44 25.40 21.06
N GLY A 145 10.77 25.55 20.99
CA GLY A 145 11.74 24.68 21.67
C GLY A 145 11.90 23.30 21.02
N ARG A 146 11.15 22.97 19.97
CA ARG A 146 11.32 21.71 19.22
C ARG A 146 12.57 21.78 18.36
N LYS A 147 13.45 20.79 18.50
CA LYS A 147 14.59 20.59 17.62
C LYS A 147 14.17 19.74 16.43
N ILE A 148 13.99 20.37 15.28
CA ILE A 148 13.69 19.68 14.02
C ILE A 148 15.00 19.31 13.31
N GLY A 149 15.11 18.07 12.86
CA GLY A 149 16.22 17.60 12.03
C GLY A 149 16.01 17.92 10.55
N ILE A 150 17.08 17.88 9.77
CA ILE A 150 17.03 17.90 8.31
C ILE A 150 17.73 16.67 7.74
N ALA A 151 17.18 16.09 6.69
CA ALA A 151 17.76 14.93 6.00
C ALA A 151 18.10 15.27 4.54
N PRO A 152 19.07 16.16 4.23
CA PRO A 152 19.35 16.55 2.85
C PRO A 152 19.84 15.39 1.98
N GLU A 153 19.19 15.15 0.84
CA GLU A 153 19.68 14.24 -0.21
C GLU A 153 20.56 15.00 -1.21
N THR A 154 21.83 14.65 -1.34
CA THR A 154 22.64 15.17 -2.46
C THR A 154 22.22 14.47 -3.75
N LYS A 155 21.50 15.16 -4.65
CA LYS A 155 21.08 14.56 -5.93
C LYS A 155 22.25 14.48 -6.89
N SER A 156 22.49 13.29 -7.46
CA SER A 156 23.48 13.05 -8.51
C SER A 156 24.84 13.75 -8.30
N PRO A 157 25.48 13.64 -7.11
CA PRO A 157 26.67 14.42 -6.78
C PRO A 157 27.84 14.14 -7.74
N THR A 158 27.98 12.89 -8.18
CA THR A 158 29.02 12.50 -9.14
C THR A 158 28.77 13.03 -10.54
N HIS A 159 27.52 13.31 -10.90
CA HIS A 159 27.22 14.05 -12.12
C HIS A 159 27.84 15.44 -12.04
N PHE A 160 27.49 16.25 -11.04
CA PHE A 160 27.99 17.61 -10.88
C PHE A 160 29.52 17.68 -10.73
N ALA A 161 30.13 16.71 -10.07
CA ALA A 161 31.57 16.67 -9.85
C ALA A 161 32.37 16.28 -11.11
N TYR A 162 31.90 15.29 -11.89
CA TYR A 162 32.77 14.64 -12.88
C TYR A 162 32.26 14.65 -14.33
N THR A 163 30.95 14.73 -14.57
CA THR A 163 30.39 14.47 -15.91
C THR A 163 29.43 15.52 -16.42
N GLY A 164 28.80 16.27 -15.53
CA GLY A 164 27.83 17.29 -15.84
C GLY A 164 28.47 18.48 -16.50
N THR A 165 27.74 19.06 -17.45
CA THR A 165 28.14 20.27 -18.16
C THR A 165 27.04 21.32 -18.06
N PHE A 166 27.46 22.57 -18.00
CA PHE A 166 26.59 23.69 -18.30
C PHE A 166 26.14 23.65 -19.77
N ILE A 167 25.11 24.42 -20.10
CA ILE A 167 24.55 24.51 -21.46
C ILE A 167 25.56 24.98 -22.52
N ASP A 168 26.62 25.68 -22.12
CA ASP A 168 27.72 26.09 -23.01
C ASP A 168 28.76 24.98 -23.27
N GLY A 169 28.56 23.80 -22.67
CA GLY A 169 29.42 22.62 -22.80
C GLY A 169 30.61 22.61 -21.85
N THR A 170 30.77 23.60 -20.97
CA THR A 170 31.81 23.59 -19.94
C THR A 170 31.45 22.65 -18.80
N LEU A 171 32.45 21.96 -18.24
CA LEU A 171 32.25 21.06 -17.10
C LEU A 171 31.83 21.86 -15.86
N ILE A 172 30.87 21.32 -15.11
CA ILE A 172 30.41 21.90 -13.85
C ILE A 172 31.52 21.81 -12.81
N ASN A 173 32.06 20.60 -12.60
CA ASN A 173 33.19 20.34 -11.71
C ASN A 173 33.00 20.93 -10.30
N ALA A 174 31.84 20.64 -9.71
CA ALA A 174 31.47 21.09 -8.37
C ALA A 174 31.08 19.90 -7.50
N ASP A 175 31.61 19.87 -6.28
CA ASP A 175 31.28 18.88 -5.26
C ASP A 175 30.12 19.42 -4.40
N THR A 176 28.91 18.95 -4.68
CA THR A 176 27.70 19.36 -3.95
C THR A 176 27.71 18.90 -2.49
N SER A 177 28.49 17.88 -2.13
CA SER A 177 28.62 17.42 -0.74
C SER A 177 29.47 18.39 0.07
N GLN A 178 30.59 18.85 -0.49
CA GLN A 178 31.40 19.92 0.12
C GLN A 178 30.59 21.22 0.25
N MET A 179 29.87 21.60 -0.80
CA MET A 179 28.99 22.79 -0.78
C MET A 179 27.93 22.70 0.33
N LEU A 180 27.34 21.52 0.54
CA LEU A 180 26.35 21.31 1.59
C LEU A 180 26.96 21.47 2.98
N VAL A 181 28.08 20.81 3.26
CA VAL A 181 28.78 20.92 4.54
C VAL A 181 29.21 22.37 4.80
N ASP A 182 29.76 23.06 3.80
CA ASP A 182 30.16 24.46 3.91
C ASP A 182 28.96 25.36 4.25
N ALA A 183 27.80 25.15 3.61
CA ALA A 183 26.59 25.91 3.88
C ALA A 183 26.09 25.68 5.32
N LEU A 184 26.06 24.42 5.79
CA LEU A 184 25.64 24.08 7.15
C LEU A 184 26.57 24.69 8.21
N VAL A 185 27.89 24.57 8.02
CA VAL A 185 28.90 25.16 8.89
C VAL A 185 28.80 26.69 8.92
N ALA A 186 28.61 27.32 7.76
CA ALA A 186 28.44 28.78 7.66
C ALA A 186 27.18 29.27 8.41
N LYS A 187 26.12 28.46 8.45
CA LYS A 187 24.89 28.74 9.22
C LYS A 187 25.01 28.35 10.69
N GLY A 188 26.10 27.71 11.11
CA GLY A 188 26.28 27.19 12.47
C GLY A 188 25.36 26.03 12.82
N PHE A 189 24.80 25.34 11.82
CA PHE A 189 23.93 24.19 11.99
C PHE A 189 24.76 22.90 11.99
N THR A 190 25.48 22.67 13.08
CA THR A 190 26.50 21.61 13.21
C THR A 190 26.16 20.57 14.27
N ASP A 191 24.89 20.46 14.68
CA ASP A 191 24.40 19.43 15.61
C ASP A 191 24.28 18.10 14.86
N GLY A 192 25.17 17.14 15.13
CA GLY A 192 25.26 15.84 14.45
C GLY A 192 23.98 15.02 14.49
N ASP A 193 23.21 15.16 15.57
CA ASP A 193 21.95 14.45 15.77
C ASP A 193 20.79 15.08 14.96
N ARG A 194 21.00 16.24 14.34
CA ARG A 194 19.97 16.98 13.59
C ARG A 194 20.23 17.02 12.09
N VAL A 195 21.30 16.41 11.60
CA VAL A 195 21.63 16.37 10.18
C VAL A 195 21.92 14.94 9.78
N THR A 196 21.14 14.45 8.81
CA THR A 196 21.41 13.20 8.10
C THR A 196 21.67 13.51 6.64
N ILE A 197 22.89 13.37 6.15
CA ILE A 197 23.15 13.52 4.71
C ILE A 197 22.90 12.17 4.04
N GLN A 198 22.05 12.17 3.01
CA GLN A 198 21.68 10.94 2.30
C GLN A 198 22.05 11.00 0.81
N SER A 199 22.29 9.83 0.23
CA SER A 199 22.62 9.72 -1.20
C SER A 199 22.41 8.30 -1.69
N PHE A 200 22.06 8.15 -2.97
CA PHE A 200 22.18 6.88 -3.69
C PHE A 200 23.64 6.58 -4.08
N ASP A 201 24.48 7.62 -4.20
CA ASP A 201 25.85 7.49 -4.65
C ASP A 201 26.79 7.19 -3.47
N MET A 202 27.43 6.03 -3.48
CA MET A 202 28.31 5.63 -2.38
C MET A 202 29.55 6.52 -2.26
N LEU A 203 30.05 7.04 -3.38
CA LEU A 203 31.26 7.85 -3.41
C LEU A 203 31.16 9.03 -2.46
N ASN A 204 30.13 9.85 -2.64
CA ASN A 204 30.07 11.10 -1.94
C ASN A 204 29.89 10.88 -0.43
N LEU A 205 29.20 9.81 -0.02
CA LEU A 205 29.08 9.43 1.39
C LEU A 205 30.44 9.02 1.98
N ILE A 206 31.26 8.27 1.23
CA ILE A 206 32.62 7.93 1.67
C ILE A 206 33.48 9.19 1.79
N GLN A 207 33.44 10.09 0.81
CA GLN A 207 34.16 11.38 0.87
C GLN A 207 33.69 12.26 2.03
N LEU A 208 32.39 12.29 2.30
CA LEU A 208 31.82 12.96 3.47
C LEU A 208 32.41 12.42 4.76
N ALA A 209 32.41 11.10 4.95
CA ALA A 209 32.91 10.44 6.15
C ALA A 209 34.43 10.61 6.34
N THR A 210 35.19 10.50 5.26
CA THR A 210 36.65 10.33 5.34
C THR A 210 37.46 11.61 5.14
N GLU A 211 36.90 12.60 4.44
CA GLU A 211 37.64 13.80 4.04
C GLU A 211 36.90 15.09 4.44
N ILE A 212 35.66 15.27 3.97
CA ILE A 212 34.94 16.55 4.03
C ILE A 212 34.54 16.90 5.47
N MET A 213 33.80 16.02 6.15
CA MET A 213 33.32 16.28 7.51
C MET A 213 34.48 16.37 8.53
N PRO A 214 35.50 15.48 8.49
CA PRO A 214 36.68 15.62 9.33
C PRO A 214 37.43 16.95 9.11
N ALA A 215 37.57 17.40 7.87
CA ALA A 215 38.22 18.68 7.56
C ALA A 215 37.41 19.88 8.06
N ALA A 216 36.08 19.78 8.01
CA ALA A 216 35.16 20.80 8.52
C ALA A 216 34.97 20.76 10.05
N GLY A 217 35.38 19.67 10.71
CA GLY A 217 35.20 19.47 12.16
C GLY A 217 33.76 19.21 12.57
N VAL A 218 32.99 18.55 11.71
CA VAL A 218 31.60 18.13 11.94
C VAL A 218 31.49 16.60 11.84
N ASP A 219 30.39 16.05 12.34
CA ASP A 219 30.11 14.61 12.36
C ASP A 219 28.59 14.42 12.21
N PHE A 220 28.12 14.42 10.96
CA PHE A 220 26.71 14.24 10.61
C PHE A 220 26.45 12.78 10.27
N LYS A 221 25.23 12.31 10.52
CA LYS A 221 24.84 10.94 10.12
C LYS A 221 24.83 10.81 8.60
N LEU A 222 25.26 9.65 8.10
CA LEU A 222 25.22 9.33 6.68
C LEU A 222 24.24 8.20 6.39
N SER A 223 23.31 8.44 5.46
CA SER A 223 22.30 7.47 5.04
C SER A 223 22.55 6.96 3.62
N GLN A 224 22.78 5.65 3.51
CA GLN A 224 22.85 4.98 2.22
C GLN A 224 21.45 4.66 1.72
N LEU A 225 21.03 5.34 0.64
CA LEU A 225 19.79 5.01 -0.05
C LEU A 225 19.98 3.79 -0.94
N LEU A 226 19.09 2.81 -0.82
CA LEU A 226 19.08 1.62 -1.68
C LEU A 226 17.85 1.61 -2.59
N GLY A 227 18.10 1.37 -3.89
CA GLY A 227 17.08 1.37 -4.93
C GLY A 227 17.42 2.32 -6.08
N GLY A 228 16.41 2.75 -6.82
CA GLY A 228 16.56 3.73 -7.89
C GLY A 228 17.25 3.22 -9.17
N ALA A 229 17.36 4.12 -10.15
CA ALA A 229 17.89 3.82 -11.48
C ALA A 229 19.41 4.08 -11.64
N ALA A 230 20.07 4.63 -10.61
CA ALA A 230 21.47 5.04 -10.67
C ALA A 230 22.46 3.88 -10.39
N ASP A 231 23.62 3.95 -11.04
CA ASP A 231 24.68 2.96 -11.14
C ASP A 231 25.56 2.94 -9.86
N ILE A 232 25.11 2.21 -8.82
CA ILE A 232 25.78 1.37 -7.78
C ILE A 232 27.16 1.68 -7.17
N ALA A 233 28.02 2.45 -7.82
CA ALA A 233 29.02 3.35 -7.23
C ALA A 233 29.87 3.86 -8.40
N PHE A 234 29.99 5.16 -8.53
CA PHE A 234 30.85 5.80 -9.53
C PHE A 234 32.26 5.16 -9.61
N HIS A 235 32.82 4.72 -8.48
CA HIS A 235 34.14 4.07 -8.39
C HIS A 235 34.19 2.59 -8.79
N PHE A 236 33.07 1.86 -8.79
CA PHE A 236 33.07 0.48 -9.25
C PHE A 236 33.05 0.41 -10.77
N ASN A 237 32.42 1.35 -11.47
CA ASN A 237 32.36 1.31 -12.93
C ASN A 237 33.74 1.67 -13.55
N PRO A 238 34.44 0.72 -14.22
CA PRO A 238 35.76 0.99 -14.79
C PRO A 238 35.76 2.11 -15.84
N ALA A 239 34.61 2.34 -16.49
CA ALA A 239 34.49 3.41 -17.48
C ALA A 239 34.60 4.81 -16.86
N ASN A 240 34.50 4.92 -15.52
CA ASN A 240 34.65 6.18 -14.82
C ASN A 240 36.10 6.49 -14.42
N ALA A 241 37.04 5.56 -14.58
CA ALA A 241 38.45 5.81 -14.26
C ALA A 241 39.02 7.01 -15.05
N ASP A 242 38.69 7.10 -16.34
CA ASP A 242 39.09 8.23 -17.20
C ASP A 242 38.43 9.57 -16.82
N LYS A 243 37.38 9.51 -15.97
CA LYS A 243 36.66 10.66 -15.43
C LYS A 243 37.08 11.03 -14.01
N GLY A 244 38.11 10.36 -13.48
CA GLY A 244 38.66 10.63 -12.15
C GLY A 244 38.22 9.66 -11.05
N ALA A 245 37.48 8.60 -11.37
CA ALA A 245 37.22 7.54 -10.40
C ALA A 245 38.52 6.81 -10.05
N ASP A 246 38.80 6.68 -8.75
CA ASP A 246 39.84 5.82 -8.19
C ASP A 246 39.22 4.54 -7.59
N PRO A 247 39.26 3.38 -8.29
CA PRO A 247 38.70 2.14 -7.77
C PRO A 247 39.39 1.62 -6.49
N SER A 248 40.57 2.15 -6.14
CA SER A 248 41.31 1.73 -4.95
C SER A 248 40.78 2.32 -3.64
N LEU A 249 39.77 3.20 -3.70
CA LEU A 249 39.14 3.79 -2.50
C LEU A 249 38.60 2.74 -1.52
N TYR A 250 38.24 1.56 -2.02
CA TYR A 250 37.76 0.43 -1.23
C TYR A 250 38.89 -0.51 -0.77
N ASP A 251 40.12 -0.31 -1.24
CA ASP A 251 41.26 -1.16 -0.89
C ASP A 251 41.54 -1.06 0.62
N GLY A 252 41.32 -2.17 1.34
CA GLY A 252 41.49 -2.23 2.80
C GLY A 252 40.19 -2.39 3.58
N PHE A 253 39.04 -2.25 2.90
CA PHE A 253 37.74 -2.67 3.41
C PHE A 253 37.42 -4.05 2.85
N ASP A 254 36.76 -4.89 3.65
CA ASP A 254 36.27 -6.20 3.21
C ASP A 254 34.97 -6.00 2.41
N PHE A 255 35.04 -5.15 1.38
CA PHE A 255 33.89 -4.74 0.59
C PHE A 255 33.70 -5.77 -0.53
N PRO A 256 32.58 -6.51 -0.57
CA PRO A 256 32.44 -7.69 -1.42
C PRO A 256 32.23 -7.36 -2.90
N LEU A 257 31.98 -6.09 -3.23
CA LEU A 257 31.69 -5.67 -4.60
C LEU A 257 32.97 -5.38 -5.38
N THR A 258 32.96 -5.80 -6.65
CA THR A 258 34.00 -5.46 -7.62
C THR A 258 33.37 -4.78 -8.82
N ALA A 259 34.19 -4.09 -9.60
CA ALA A 259 33.81 -3.49 -10.87
C ALA A 259 33.09 -4.44 -11.85
N ALA A 260 33.34 -5.74 -11.75
CA ALA A 260 32.75 -6.75 -12.63
C ALA A 260 31.44 -7.35 -12.08
N SER A 261 31.12 -7.11 -10.80
CA SER A 261 30.05 -7.79 -10.09
C SER A 261 29.05 -6.87 -9.41
N ALA A 262 29.31 -5.56 -9.35
CA ALA A 262 28.41 -4.65 -8.69
C ALA A 262 27.08 -4.55 -9.47
N THR A 263 25.97 -4.70 -8.77
CA THR A 263 24.62 -4.28 -9.15
C THR A 263 23.89 -3.74 -7.91
N ASN A 264 22.75 -3.04 -8.09
CA ASN A 264 22.00 -2.45 -6.97
C ASN A 264 21.49 -3.56 -6.04
N ALA A 265 21.24 -4.75 -6.60
CA ALA A 265 20.81 -5.91 -5.83
C ALA A 265 21.91 -6.41 -4.87
N ASP A 266 23.19 -6.25 -5.20
CA ASP A 266 24.27 -6.77 -4.37
C ASP A 266 24.48 -5.93 -3.09
N LEU A 267 23.99 -4.68 -3.07
CA LEU A 267 23.99 -3.81 -1.89
C LEU A 267 23.04 -4.29 -0.78
N TYR A 268 22.10 -5.19 -1.11
CA TYR A 268 21.17 -5.79 -0.13
C TYR A 268 21.80 -6.99 0.60
N SER A 269 23.02 -7.42 0.26
CA SER A 269 23.71 -8.53 0.95
C SER A 269 24.18 -8.13 2.34
N ALA A 270 24.17 -9.08 3.28
CA ALA A 270 24.66 -8.86 4.65
C ALA A 270 26.13 -8.40 4.66
N GLU A 271 26.96 -8.95 3.78
CA GLU A 271 28.37 -8.57 3.65
C GLU A 271 28.52 -7.11 3.19
N ALA A 272 27.71 -6.67 2.21
CA ALA A 272 27.74 -5.28 1.76
C ALA A 272 27.24 -4.34 2.87
N ILE A 273 26.15 -4.68 3.55
CA ILE A 273 25.60 -3.87 4.65
C ILE A 273 26.61 -3.70 5.79
N GLN A 274 27.26 -4.78 6.21
CA GLN A 274 28.32 -4.71 7.22
C GLN A 274 29.52 -3.88 6.76
N ALA A 275 29.88 -3.96 5.49
CA ALA A 275 30.99 -3.19 4.95
C ALA A 275 30.65 -1.68 4.86
N MET A 276 29.41 -1.33 4.50
CA MET A 276 28.91 0.06 4.51
C MET A 276 28.94 0.65 5.92
N ALA A 277 28.40 -0.08 6.91
CA ALA A 277 28.41 0.33 8.32
C ALA A 277 29.83 0.58 8.85
N LYS A 278 30.78 -0.28 8.48
CA LYS A 278 32.17 -0.15 8.91
C LYS A 278 32.89 1.03 8.24
N LEU A 279 32.50 1.38 7.02
CA LEU A 279 33.22 2.37 6.20
C LEU A 279 32.69 3.79 6.41
N TYR A 280 31.37 3.99 6.36
CA TYR A 280 30.80 5.34 6.34
C TYR A 280 29.35 5.46 6.82
N ALA A 281 28.52 4.42 6.69
CA ALA A 281 27.08 4.56 6.85
C ALA A 281 26.66 4.47 8.33
N ASP A 282 25.67 5.29 8.71
CA ASP A 282 24.95 5.21 9.98
C ASP A 282 23.51 4.70 9.77
N ILE A 283 22.98 4.85 8.56
CA ILE A 283 21.60 4.51 8.21
C ILE A 283 21.56 3.70 6.91
N LEU A 284 20.76 2.64 6.89
CA LEU A 284 20.38 1.88 5.71
C LEU A 284 18.94 2.25 5.31
N ALA A 285 18.77 2.80 4.11
CA ALA A 285 17.48 3.33 3.67
C ALA A 285 16.99 2.70 2.36
N PRO A 286 16.37 1.50 2.40
CA PRO A 286 15.85 0.86 1.20
C PRO A 286 14.48 1.39 0.76
N SER A 287 14.21 1.27 -0.53
CA SER A 287 12.87 1.47 -1.06
C SER A 287 11.88 0.45 -0.51
N LYS A 288 10.66 0.89 -0.17
CA LYS A 288 9.55 0.03 0.24
C LYS A 288 9.19 -1.00 -0.82
N ASP A 289 9.38 -0.70 -2.10
CA ASP A 289 9.10 -1.65 -3.18
C ASP A 289 10.14 -2.77 -3.27
N ALA A 290 11.34 -2.57 -2.67
CA ALA A 290 12.32 -3.65 -2.49
C ALA A 290 11.95 -4.56 -1.31
N ILE A 291 11.38 -3.97 -0.24
CA ILE A 291 10.93 -4.67 0.97
C ILE A 291 9.63 -5.46 0.69
N LEU A 292 8.60 -4.77 0.20
CA LEU A 292 7.28 -5.29 -0.14
C LEU A 292 7.24 -5.59 -1.63
N ARG A 293 7.62 -6.81 -2.00
CA ARG A 293 7.72 -7.20 -3.41
C ARG A 293 6.35 -7.27 -4.06
N SER A 294 6.29 -6.80 -5.30
CA SER A 294 5.06 -6.77 -6.09
C SER A 294 5.28 -7.18 -7.53
N THR A 295 4.19 -7.58 -8.18
CA THR A 295 4.09 -7.80 -9.61
C THR A 295 3.04 -6.88 -10.22
N ARG A 296 3.11 -6.69 -11.53
CA ARG A 296 2.16 -5.84 -12.26
C ARG A 296 0.83 -6.56 -12.46
N LEU A 297 -0.28 -5.84 -12.26
CA LEU A 297 -1.62 -6.29 -12.59
C LEU A 297 -1.88 -6.25 -14.10
N GLU A 298 -2.66 -7.21 -14.60
CA GLU A 298 -3.15 -7.18 -15.98
C GLU A 298 -4.18 -6.07 -16.19
N THR A 299 -5.10 -5.91 -15.24
CA THR A 299 -6.13 -4.87 -15.22
C THR A 299 -5.96 -4.03 -13.95
N PRO A 300 -5.79 -2.71 -14.06
CA PRO A 300 -5.74 -1.82 -12.90
C PRO A 300 -7.04 -1.85 -12.08
N VAL A 301 -6.95 -1.50 -10.79
CA VAL A 301 -8.09 -1.45 -9.85
C VAL A 301 -8.33 0.00 -9.41
N ASP A 302 -9.60 0.37 -9.33
CA ASP A 302 -10.13 1.63 -8.79
C ASP A 302 -10.59 1.39 -7.35
N ALA A 303 -9.80 1.80 -6.37
CA ALA A 303 -9.99 1.54 -4.94
C ALA A 303 -10.85 2.58 -4.22
N ASP A 304 -10.90 3.82 -4.72
CA ASP A 304 -11.61 4.92 -4.07
C ASP A 304 -12.99 5.22 -4.70
N GLY A 305 -13.26 4.67 -5.88
CA GLY A 305 -14.53 4.73 -6.58
C GLY A 305 -14.70 5.99 -7.41
N ASP A 306 -13.64 6.73 -7.71
CA ASP A 306 -13.70 7.94 -8.53
C ASP A 306 -13.89 7.66 -10.04
N GLY A 307 -13.81 6.37 -10.44
CA GLY A 307 -13.93 5.92 -11.81
C GLY A 307 -12.59 5.81 -12.55
N LYS A 308 -11.46 6.03 -11.88
CA LYS A 308 -10.11 5.85 -12.41
C LYS A 308 -9.43 4.70 -11.67
N ALA A 309 -8.98 3.73 -12.44
CA ALA A 309 -8.26 2.59 -11.89
C ALA A 309 -6.76 2.90 -11.86
N GLU A 310 -6.22 3.25 -10.69
CA GLU A 310 -4.82 3.67 -10.53
C GLU A 310 -3.93 2.64 -9.84
N ILE A 311 -4.50 1.66 -9.11
CA ILE A 311 -3.70 0.56 -8.56
C ILE A 311 -3.26 -0.36 -9.69
N THR A 312 -1.95 -0.47 -9.89
CA THR A 312 -1.36 -1.25 -11.00
C THR A 312 -0.51 -2.43 -10.55
N LYS A 313 -0.41 -2.69 -9.25
CA LYS A 313 0.45 -3.72 -8.68
C LYS A 313 -0.24 -4.54 -7.59
N ILE A 314 0.21 -5.78 -7.44
CA ILE A 314 -0.21 -6.72 -6.39
C ILE A 314 1.02 -7.23 -5.66
N LEU A 315 0.96 -7.30 -4.33
CA LEU A 315 2.02 -7.84 -3.50
C LEU A 315 2.16 -9.35 -3.72
N THR A 316 3.39 -9.85 -3.77
CA THR A 316 3.66 -11.28 -3.90
C THR A 316 3.54 -12.04 -2.58
N GLY A 317 3.50 -11.32 -1.46
CA GLY A 317 3.62 -11.87 -0.11
C GLY A 317 5.07 -12.14 0.32
N GLU A 318 6.05 -11.97 -0.58
CA GLU A 318 7.46 -12.03 -0.21
C GLU A 318 7.91 -10.72 0.45
N LEU A 319 8.56 -10.86 1.59
CA LEU A 319 9.15 -9.78 2.37
C LEU A 319 10.68 -9.85 2.29
N LEU A 320 11.34 -8.77 1.87
CA LEU A 320 12.78 -8.60 2.06
C LEU A 320 13.01 -7.72 3.28
N ASP A 321 13.01 -8.34 4.46
CA ASP A 321 13.33 -7.64 5.69
C ASP A 321 14.84 -7.59 5.90
N LEU A 322 15.38 -6.38 6.02
CA LEU A 322 16.80 -6.12 6.29
C LEU A 322 17.04 -5.48 7.66
N SER A 323 16.00 -5.26 8.46
CA SER A 323 16.07 -4.61 9.77
C SER A 323 17.08 -5.30 10.69
N ASP A 324 16.93 -6.61 10.92
CA ASP A 324 17.83 -7.43 11.74
C ASP A 324 19.30 -7.31 11.30
N ILE A 325 19.55 -7.30 9.99
CA ILE A 325 20.90 -7.21 9.42
C ILE A 325 21.47 -5.81 9.63
N ALA A 326 20.66 -4.77 9.41
CA ALA A 326 21.03 -3.38 9.63
C ALA A 326 21.35 -3.13 11.11
N HIS A 327 20.45 -3.52 12.02
CA HIS A 327 20.64 -3.34 13.46
C HIS A 327 21.81 -4.14 14.00
N ALA A 328 22.03 -5.38 13.53
CA ALA A 328 23.21 -6.17 13.90
C ALA A 328 24.52 -5.53 13.42
N ALA A 329 24.50 -4.74 12.35
CA ALA A 329 25.62 -3.93 11.87
C ALA A 329 25.74 -2.57 12.58
N GLY A 330 24.76 -2.19 13.41
CA GLY A 330 24.70 -0.89 14.09
C GLY A 330 24.14 0.25 13.25
N LEU A 331 23.39 -0.07 12.18
CA LEU A 331 22.74 0.90 11.30
C LEU A 331 21.28 1.11 11.68
N GLU A 332 20.81 2.35 11.63
CA GLU A 332 19.37 2.64 11.65
C GLU A 332 18.71 2.11 10.36
N TYR A 333 17.48 1.60 10.45
CA TYR A 333 16.73 1.08 9.32
C TYR A 333 15.57 2.01 8.96
N VAL A 334 15.66 2.66 7.78
CA VAL A 334 14.77 3.79 7.42
C VAL A 334 14.18 3.64 6.00
N PRO A 335 13.04 2.95 5.85
CA PRO A 335 12.40 2.74 4.55
C PRO A 335 11.81 4.01 3.91
N TRP A 336 11.76 4.05 2.57
CA TRP A 336 11.09 5.11 1.79
C TRP A 336 10.27 4.56 0.61
N THR A 337 9.14 5.12 0.19
CA THR A 337 8.35 6.19 0.81
C THR A 337 6.91 5.72 0.92
N VAL A 338 6.33 5.74 2.11
CA VAL A 338 4.92 5.37 2.29
C VAL A 338 4.01 6.50 1.83
N ARG A 339 3.01 6.16 1.02
CA ARG A 339 2.07 7.10 0.38
C ARG A 339 0.66 6.53 0.43
N ALA A 340 -0.31 7.41 0.63
CA ALA A 340 -1.73 7.07 0.63
C ALA A 340 -2.44 7.39 -0.69
N ASP A 341 -1.75 7.97 -1.69
CA ASP A 341 -2.36 8.15 -3.02
C ASP A 341 -2.54 6.79 -3.70
N GLU A 342 -3.69 6.59 -4.33
CA GLU A 342 -4.09 5.32 -4.96
C GLU A 342 -3.03 4.78 -5.93
N SER A 343 -2.47 5.64 -6.78
CA SER A 343 -1.43 5.27 -7.76
C SER A 343 -0.15 4.68 -7.16
N TYR A 344 0.08 4.85 -5.85
CA TYR A 344 1.22 4.28 -5.12
C TYR A 344 0.88 3.06 -4.27
N MET A 345 -0.41 2.75 -4.11
CA MET A 345 -0.90 1.61 -3.37
C MET A 345 -0.72 0.30 -4.15
N ALA A 346 -1.01 -0.81 -3.48
CA ALA A 346 -0.97 -2.15 -4.05
C ALA A 346 -2.21 -2.94 -3.61
N LEU A 347 -2.50 -4.03 -4.31
CA LEU A 347 -3.35 -5.08 -3.77
C LEU A 347 -2.53 -5.99 -2.84
N ASN A 348 -3.17 -6.48 -1.78
CA ASN A 348 -2.68 -7.60 -0.99
C ASN A 348 -2.66 -8.90 -1.84
N PRO A 349 -1.94 -9.95 -1.42
CA PRO A 349 -1.88 -11.22 -2.16
C PRO A 349 -3.24 -11.90 -2.36
N ASP A 350 -4.23 -11.59 -1.51
CA ASP A 350 -5.62 -12.05 -1.61
C ASP A 350 -6.48 -11.21 -2.57
N GLY A 351 -5.88 -10.22 -3.26
CA GLY A 351 -6.55 -9.35 -4.22
C GLY A 351 -7.29 -8.15 -3.61
N THR A 352 -7.33 -8.04 -2.27
CA THR A 352 -7.95 -6.89 -1.59
C THR A 352 -7.07 -5.65 -1.67
N VAL A 353 -7.62 -4.43 -1.58
CA VAL A 353 -6.80 -3.22 -1.52
C VAL A 353 -6.01 -3.20 -0.21
N GLN A 354 -4.69 -3.02 -0.30
CA GLN A 354 -3.85 -2.77 0.86
C GLN A 354 -4.06 -1.33 1.31
N LEU A 355 -4.71 -1.13 2.45
CA LEU A 355 -4.93 0.21 3.00
C LEU A 355 -3.61 0.83 3.49
N PRO A 356 -3.47 2.17 3.51
CA PRO A 356 -2.25 2.83 4.00
C PRO A 356 -1.90 2.42 5.44
N VAL A 357 -2.90 2.24 6.30
CA VAL A 357 -2.70 1.77 7.69
C VAL A 357 -2.07 0.37 7.75
N GLU A 358 -2.41 -0.53 6.82
CA GLU A 358 -1.79 -1.84 6.74
C GLU A 358 -0.32 -1.74 6.33
N GLU A 359 0.01 -0.88 5.37
CA GLU A 359 1.41 -0.67 4.94
C GLU A 359 2.26 -0.08 6.08
N PHE A 360 1.77 0.95 6.78
CA PHE A 360 2.48 1.50 7.94
C PHE A 360 2.75 0.42 8.99
N VAL A 361 1.74 -0.38 9.36
CA VAL A 361 1.90 -1.38 10.43
C VAL A 361 2.83 -2.51 10.00
N LYS A 362 2.74 -3.00 8.76
CA LYS A 362 3.67 -4.02 8.23
C LYS A 362 5.13 -3.57 8.33
N LEU A 363 5.41 -2.29 8.09
CA LEU A 363 6.76 -1.75 8.22
C LEU A 363 7.14 -1.53 9.69
N LEU A 364 6.23 -1.01 10.52
CA LEU A 364 6.48 -0.80 11.95
C LEU A 364 6.75 -2.12 12.70
N ASP A 365 6.13 -3.22 12.28
CA ASP A 365 6.39 -4.56 12.82
C ASP A 365 7.81 -5.06 12.54
N MET A 366 8.56 -4.44 11.60
CA MET A 366 9.98 -4.73 11.33
C MET A 366 10.95 -3.96 12.25
N GLY A 367 10.47 -3.10 13.14
CA GLY A 367 11.37 -2.37 14.04
C GLY A 367 12.12 -1.18 13.41
N LEU A 368 11.56 -0.50 12.41
CA LEU A 368 12.21 0.63 11.75
C LEU A 368 12.57 1.80 12.71
N ASP A 369 13.66 2.51 12.45
CA ASP A 369 14.10 3.64 13.28
C ASP A 369 13.43 4.97 12.86
N ALA A 370 13.09 5.09 11.58
CA ALA A 370 12.34 6.20 11.03
C ALA A 370 11.64 5.81 9.72
N ILE A 371 10.68 6.61 9.28
CA ILE A 371 9.95 6.37 8.04
C ILE A 371 9.79 7.65 7.22
N PHE A 372 10.10 7.56 5.92
CA PHE A 372 9.79 8.62 4.96
C PHE A 372 8.34 8.50 4.48
N THR A 373 7.59 9.59 4.58
CA THR A 373 6.23 9.67 4.05
C THR A 373 5.91 11.05 3.49
N ASP A 374 5.10 11.07 2.42
CA ASP A 374 4.51 12.30 1.87
C ASP A 374 3.34 12.81 2.76
N PHE A 375 2.88 11.99 3.73
CA PHE A 375 1.73 12.20 4.61
C PHE A 375 2.17 12.20 6.09
N PRO A 376 2.86 13.26 6.59
CA PRO A 376 3.44 13.25 7.93
C PRO A 376 2.42 13.10 9.06
N ASP A 377 1.19 13.58 8.86
CA ASP A 377 0.08 13.40 9.80
C ASP A 377 -0.33 11.94 9.94
N LEU A 378 -0.47 11.21 8.83
CA LEU A 378 -0.76 9.78 8.87
C LEU A 378 0.40 9.00 9.48
N GLY A 379 1.64 9.33 9.11
CA GLY A 379 2.83 8.72 9.69
C GLY A 379 2.90 8.91 11.21
N ARG A 380 2.69 10.13 11.70
CA ARG A 380 2.71 10.44 13.14
C ARG A 380 1.59 9.74 13.89
N ALA A 381 0.38 9.75 13.33
CA ALA A 381 -0.77 9.05 13.91
C ALA A 381 -0.55 7.53 13.97
N ALA A 382 0.07 6.93 12.95
CA ALA A 382 0.38 5.51 12.92
C ALA A 382 1.38 5.14 14.01
N VAL A 383 2.50 5.86 14.11
CA VAL A 383 3.53 5.60 15.12
C VAL A 383 2.98 5.80 16.54
N ASP A 384 2.25 6.89 16.79
CA ASP A 384 1.73 7.18 18.13
C ASP A 384 0.77 6.10 18.62
N GLN A 385 -0.15 5.65 17.76
CA GLN A 385 -1.09 4.58 18.10
C GLN A 385 -0.39 3.21 18.22
N TYR A 386 0.56 2.92 17.32
CA TYR A 386 1.36 1.70 17.42
C TYR A 386 2.09 1.62 18.76
N MET A 387 2.69 2.73 19.21
CA MET A 387 3.41 2.82 20.48
C MET A 387 2.49 2.85 21.70
N ALA A 388 1.25 3.31 21.55
CA ALA A 388 0.24 3.23 22.60
C ALA A 388 -0.19 1.78 22.87
N GLY A 389 -0.18 0.93 21.84
CA GLY A 389 -0.50 -0.49 21.95
C GLY A 389 -1.98 -0.75 22.24
N ASP A 390 -2.88 0.11 21.76
CA ASP A 390 -4.31 0.11 22.05
C ASP A 390 -5.15 -0.76 21.09
N GLY A 391 -4.60 -1.92 20.71
CA GLY A 391 -5.26 -2.98 19.96
C GLY A 391 -5.62 -2.70 18.49
N ALA A 392 -5.74 -1.45 18.07
CA ALA A 392 -6.06 -1.07 16.71
C ALA A 392 -5.40 0.26 16.33
N ILE A 393 -5.16 0.50 15.05
CA ILE A 393 -4.61 1.76 14.55
C ILE A 393 -5.58 2.33 13.53
N ALA A 394 -5.99 3.58 13.69
CA ALA A 394 -6.94 4.27 12.82
C ALA A 394 -6.27 5.46 12.13
N LEU A 395 -6.31 5.52 10.80
CA LEU A 395 -5.79 6.64 10.00
C LEU A 395 -6.90 7.22 9.13
N SER A 396 -6.95 8.55 9.00
CA SER A 396 -7.95 9.19 8.15
C SER A 396 -7.80 8.78 6.69
N ASN A 397 -8.91 8.45 6.02
CA ASN A 397 -8.91 7.85 4.68
C ASN A 397 -9.26 8.83 3.54
N GLY A 398 -9.21 10.14 3.79
CA GLY A 398 -9.56 11.17 2.80
C GLY A 398 -11.04 11.28 2.46
N ARG A 399 -11.86 10.27 2.78
CA ARG A 399 -13.32 10.24 2.56
C ARG A 399 -14.13 10.75 3.75
N GLY A 400 -13.45 11.35 4.73
CA GLY A 400 -14.03 11.87 5.96
C GLY A 400 -14.12 10.85 7.10
N GLY A 401 -13.74 9.59 6.89
CA GLY A 401 -13.64 8.58 7.95
C GLY A 401 -12.22 8.01 8.12
N ASN A 402 -12.11 6.88 8.81
CA ASN A 402 -10.84 6.21 9.07
C ASN A 402 -10.75 4.82 8.43
N ASP A 403 -9.57 4.49 7.95
CA ASP A 403 -9.16 3.12 7.71
C ASP A 403 -8.46 2.59 8.96
N ILE A 404 -8.91 1.45 9.47
CA ILE A 404 -8.58 0.93 10.79
C ILE A 404 -8.00 -0.48 10.65
N LEU A 405 -6.76 -0.68 11.10
CA LEU A 405 -6.21 -2.02 11.26
C LEU A 405 -6.41 -2.51 12.70
N VAL A 406 -7.19 -3.57 12.87
CA VAL A 406 -7.37 -4.24 14.15
C VAL A 406 -6.24 -5.27 14.33
N ARG A 407 -5.38 -5.04 15.33
CA ARG A 407 -4.23 -5.91 15.66
C ARG A 407 -4.56 -6.89 16.78
N ASP A 408 -5.30 -6.43 17.78
CA ASP A 408 -5.85 -7.23 18.87
C ASP A 408 -7.34 -6.94 19.00
N ALA A 409 -8.15 -7.91 18.56
CA ALA A 409 -9.61 -7.79 18.60
C ALA A 409 -10.17 -7.64 20.03
N SER A 410 -9.44 -8.11 21.05
CA SER A 410 -9.86 -7.99 22.44
C SER A 410 -9.70 -6.58 23.01
N ASP A 411 -8.91 -5.74 22.34
CA ASP A 411 -8.66 -4.34 22.68
C ASP A 411 -9.07 -3.39 21.55
N PHE A 412 -10.03 -3.79 20.71
CA PHE A 412 -10.61 -2.90 19.70
C PHE A 412 -11.55 -1.87 20.37
N GLY A 413 -10.94 -0.86 20.98
CA GLY A 413 -11.59 0.12 21.84
C GLY A 413 -12.40 1.18 21.10
N ALA A 414 -13.25 1.87 21.87
CA ALA A 414 -14.01 3.03 21.39
C ALA A 414 -13.07 4.20 21.00
N GLY A 415 -13.44 4.96 19.97
CA GLY A 415 -12.70 6.15 19.51
C GLY A 415 -11.80 5.92 18.29
N LYS A 416 -11.78 4.71 17.73
CA LYS A 416 -11.13 4.42 16.44
C LYS A 416 -12.01 4.80 15.25
N GLY A 417 -13.32 4.80 15.42
CA GLY A 417 -14.30 5.30 14.46
C GLY A 417 -14.43 6.83 14.46
N SER A 418 -15.11 7.37 13.47
CA SER A 418 -15.22 8.80 13.16
C SER A 418 -16.69 9.24 13.00
N GLU A 419 -16.98 10.36 12.34
CA GLU A 419 -18.35 10.66 11.87
C GLU A 419 -18.54 10.33 10.38
N GLY A 420 -17.44 10.06 9.67
CA GLY A 420 -17.46 9.64 8.27
C GLY A 420 -17.56 8.13 8.14
N MET A 421 -17.16 7.62 6.98
CA MET A 421 -17.24 6.20 6.69
C MET A 421 -15.94 5.50 7.11
N ASP A 422 -16.04 4.68 8.14
CA ASP A 422 -14.93 3.95 8.71
C ASP A 422 -14.88 2.49 8.21
N LEU A 423 -13.67 2.01 7.91
CA LEU A 423 -13.40 0.63 7.49
C LEU A 423 -12.40 -0.03 8.43
N ALA A 424 -12.86 -1.01 9.20
CA ALA A 424 -12.00 -1.89 9.98
C ALA A 424 -11.53 -3.10 9.16
N VAL A 425 -10.26 -3.48 9.32
CA VAL A 425 -9.65 -4.67 8.72
C VAL A 425 -9.08 -5.56 9.81
N TYR A 426 -9.33 -6.87 9.73
CA TYR A 426 -8.84 -7.85 10.70
C TYR A 426 -8.34 -9.14 10.03
N TYR A 427 -7.17 -9.64 10.47
CA TYR A 427 -6.51 -10.85 9.93
C TYR A 427 -6.54 -12.05 10.89
N GLY A 428 -6.94 -11.84 12.15
CA GLY A 428 -6.82 -12.86 13.20
C GLY A 428 -8.01 -13.81 13.30
N ASP A 429 -7.98 -14.66 14.34
CA ASP A 429 -8.96 -15.72 14.62
C ASP A 429 -9.86 -15.41 15.84
N GLY A 430 -9.82 -14.17 16.31
CA GLY A 430 -10.51 -13.71 17.51
C GLY A 430 -11.97 -13.31 17.30
N THR A 431 -12.54 -12.73 18.37
CA THR A 431 -13.87 -12.08 18.31
C THR A 431 -13.71 -10.59 18.11
N VAL A 432 -14.01 -10.09 16.92
CA VAL A 432 -14.07 -8.66 16.62
C VAL A 432 -15.45 -8.14 17.01
N VAL A 433 -15.47 -7.18 17.93
CA VAL A 433 -16.67 -6.43 18.29
C VAL A 433 -16.50 -5.01 17.78
N LEU A 434 -17.33 -4.58 16.83
CA LEU A 434 -17.22 -3.23 16.29
C LEU A 434 -17.59 -2.20 17.38
N PRO A 435 -16.72 -1.22 17.66
CA PRO A 435 -17.08 -0.11 18.53
C PRO A 435 -18.11 0.78 17.81
N GLY A 436 -18.73 1.69 18.54
CA GLY A 436 -19.60 2.70 17.91
C GLY A 436 -18.84 3.53 16.87
N ASN A 437 -19.56 4.02 15.86
CA ASN A 437 -19.02 4.79 14.74
C ASN A 437 -18.05 4.03 13.83
N VAL A 438 -18.17 2.70 13.76
CA VAL A 438 -17.48 1.91 12.75
C VAL A 438 -18.53 1.21 11.91
N GLU A 439 -18.66 1.63 10.66
CA GLU A 439 -19.73 1.17 9.78
C GLU A 439 -19.34 -0.13 9.08
N ASN A 440 -18.07 -0.24 8.68
CA ASN A 440 -17.62 -1.31 7.79
C ASN A 440 -16.53 -2.19 8.43
N LEU A 441 -16.59 -3.49 8.15
CA LEU A 441 -15.56 -4.48 8.51
C LEU A 441 -15.21 -5.34 7.30
N ARG A 442 -13.92 -5.56 7.09
CA ARG A 442 -13.36 -6.56 6.18
C ARG A 442 -12.48 -7.53 6.96
N LEU A 443 -12.81 -8.81 6.90
CA LEU A 443 -11.89 -9.86 7.33
C LEU A 443 -10.96 -10.19 6.17
N ASN A 444 -9.68 -10.33 6.45
CA ASN A 444 -8.67 -10.75 5.48
C ASN A 444 -8.06 -12.10 5.87
N GLY A 445 -7.38 -12.75 4.91
CA GLY A 445 -6.76 -14.06 5.12
C GLY A 445 -7.77 -15.21 5.10
N SER A 446 -7.48 -16.26 5.87
CA SER A 446 -8.27 -17.50 5.90
C SER A 446 -8.53 -18.02 7.31
N SER A 447 -8.36 -17.16 8.33
CA SER A 447 -8.59 -17.52 9.73
C SER A 447 -10.08 -17.43 10.04
N ASP A 448 -10.60 -18.42 10.77
CA ASP A 448 -11.97 -18.37 11.30
C ASP A 448 -12.10 -17.23 12.30
N ALA A 449 -13.00 -16.27 12.07
CA ALA A 449 -13.25 -15.20 13.03
C ALA A 449 -14.70 -15.17 13.53
N MET A 450 -14.87 -14.53 14.69
CA MET A 450 -16.20 -14.21 15.21
C MET A 450 -16.42 -12.71 15.10
N VAL A 451 -17.58 -12.28 14.60
CA VAL A 451 -17.88 -10.87 14.36
C VAL A 451 -19.18 -10.47 15.05
N VAL A 452 -19.13 -9.38 15.79
CA VAL A 452 -20.29 -8.72 16.39
C VAL A 452 -20.32 -7.28 15.86
N GLY A 453 -21.39 -6.90 15.16
CA GLY A 453 -21.63 -5.52 14.74
C GLY A 453 -21.95 -4.58 15.91
N ASN A 454 -22.35 -3.36 15.60
CA ASN A 454 -22.75 -2.34 16.58
C ASN A 454 -24.25 -2.01 16.45
N ALA A 455 -24.66 -0.75 16.60
CA ALA A 455 -26.07 -0.36 16.47
C ALA A 455 -26.35 0.41 15.17
N LEU A 456 -25.35 0.51 14.29
CA LEU A 456 -25.43 1.12 12.98
C LEU A 456 -25.87 0.08 11.96
N ASP A 457 -26.14 0.52 10.73
CA ASP A 457 -26.34 -0.39 9.60
C ASP A 457 -24.94 -0.82 9.10
N ASN A 458 -24.40 -1.91 9.64
CA ASN A 458 -23.03 -2.33 9.34
C ASN A 458 -22.91 -3.03 7.99
N ARG A 459 -21.76 -2.88 7.33
CA ARG A 459 -21.36 -3.75 6.20
C ARG A 459 -20.17 -4.61 6.57
N ILE A 460 -20.35 -5.91 6.44
CA ILE A 460 -19.38 -6.88 6.91
C ILE A 460 -19.04 -7.81 5.75
N LEU A 461 -17.76 -7.85 5.41
CA LEU A 461 -17.19 -8.79 4.47
C LEU A 461 -16.30 -9.79 5.22
N GLY A 462 -16.66 -11.07 5.14
CA GLY A 462 -15.86 -12.17 5.66
C GLY A 462 -14.68 -12.53 4.77
N ASN A 463 -13.90 -13.51 5.22
CA ASN A 463 -12.67 -13.96 4.56
C ASN A 463 -12.86 -15.39 4.02
N ALA A 464 -11.78 -16.15 3.80
CA ALA A 464 -11.88 -17.53 3.32
C ALA A 464 -12.07 -18.59 4.44
N GLY A 465 -12.11 -18.19 5.70
CA GLY A 465 -12.29 -19.06 6.88
C GLY A 465 -13.76 -19.32 7.23
N ASP A 466 -14.01 -20.22 8.18
CA ASP A 466 -15.36 -20.57 8.63
C ASP A 466 -15.85 -19.55 9.68
N ASN A 467 -16.39 -18.41 9.23
CA ASN A 467 -16.69 -17.28 10.11
C ASN A 467 -18.04 -17.41 10.81
N ARG A 468 -18.14 -16.75 11.98
CA ARG A 468 -19.40 -16.63 12.74
C ARG A 468 -19.77 -15.18 12.96
N PHE A 469 -20.87 -14.77 12.36
CA PHE A 469 -21.45 -13.44 12.51
C PHE A 469 -22.56 -13.50 13.56
N PHE A 470 -22.63 -12.52 14.45
CA PHE A 470 -23.68 -12.42 15.48
C PHE A 470 -24.59 -11.24 15.15
N GLU A 471 -25.89 -11.47 15.17
CA GLU A 471 -26.89 -10.43 14.95
C GLU A 471 -26.71 -9.27 15.92
N SER A 472 -26.55 -8.10 15.33
CA SER A 472 -26.51 -6.79 15.96
C SER A 472 -27.79 -6.00 15.65
N ALA A 473 -27.94 -4.82 16.26
CA ALA A 473 -29.06 -3.93 15.95
C ALA A 473 -28.73 -3.12 14.69
N GLY A 474 -29.75 -2.73 13.91
CA GLY A 474 -29.55 -2.06 12.63
C GLY A 474 -29.82 -2.98 11.45
N ASN A 475 -29.82 -2.40 10.25
CA ASN A 475 -29.99 -3.14 8.99
C ASN A 475 -28.63 -3.51 8.41
N ASP A 476 -28.06 -4.61 8.90
CA ASP A 476 -26.71 -4.99 8.50
C ASP A 476 -26.72 -5.71 7.14
N THR A 477 -25.62 -5.55 6.40
CA THR A 477 -25.33 -6.31 5.19
C THR A 477 -24.08 -7.15 5.41
N ILE A 478 -24.22 -8.47 5.31
CA ILE A 478 -23.15 -9.44 5.62
C ILE A 478 -22.88 -10.28 4.37
N ASN A 479 -21.63 -10.36 3.97
CA ASN A 479 -21.13 -11.37 3.05
C ASN A 479 -20.18 -12.28 3.82
N GLY A 480 -20.44 -13.59 3.86
CA GLY A 480 -19.60 -14.55 4.60
C GLY A 480 -18.22 -14.77 3.99
N GLY A 481 -18.08 -14.58 2.68
CA GLY A 481 -16.86 -14.84 1.94
C GLY A 481 -16.78 -16.29 1.47
N GLY A 482 -15.60 -16.89 1.62
CA GLY A 482 -15.39 -18.32 1.41
C GLY A 482 -15.44 -19.07 2.74
N GLY A 483 -15.41 -20.40 2.69
CA GLY A 483 -15.53 -21.24 3.89
C GLY A 483 -16.98 -21.62 4.20
N ARG A 484 -17.23 -22.07 5.43
CA ARG A 484 -18.55 -22.41 5.97
C ARG A 484 -18.95 -21.42 7.04
N ASP A 485 -19.70 -20.41 6.62
CA ASP A 485 -20.09 -19.31 7.48
C ASP A 485 -21.41 -19.56 8.19
N THR A 486 -21.54 -18.95 9.36
CA THR A 486 -22.76 -19.02 10.19
C THR A 486 -23.18 -17.64 10.66
N LEU A 487 -24.45 -17.28 10.43
CA LEU A 487 -25.08 -16.14 11.10
C LEU A 487 -25.87 -16.62 12.33
N VAL A 488 -25.54 -16.08 13.50
CA VAL A 488 -26.18 -16.36 14.78
C VAL A 488 -27.25 -15.31 15.07
N LEU A 489 -28.51 -15.73 15.14
CA LEU A 489 -29.70 -14.90 15.35
C LEU A 489 -30.24 -15.06 16.77
N ASN A 490 -30.69 -13.95 17.37
CA ASN A 490 -31.14 -13.90 18.75
C ASN A 490 -32.56 -14.47 18.93
N GLY A 491 -32.75 -15.26 19.99
CA GLY A 491 -34.01 -15.93 20.27
C GLY A 491 -34.30 -17.11 19.35
N ALA A 492 -35.57 -17.26 18.97
CA ALA A 492 -36.10 -18.44 18.29
C ALA A 492 -36.41 -18.17 16.81
N ARG A 493 -36.40 -19.21 16.00
CA ARG A 493 -36.68 -19.15 14.54
C ARG A 493 -38.02 -18.49 14.18
N ASP A 494 -39.04 -18.59 15.04
CA ASP A 494 -40.36 -17.98 14.81
C ASP A 494 -40.35 -16.45 14.92
N ASN A 495 -39.31 -15.88 15.53
CA ASN A 495 -39.13 -14.43 15.62
C ASN A 495 -38.75 -13.80 14.28
N TYR A 496 -38.43 -14.60 13.25
CA TYR A 496 -37.89 -14.11 12.00
C TYR A 496 -38.80 -14.39 10.80
N GLU A 497 -38.78 -13.45 9.87
CA GLU A 497 -39.19 -13.65 8.49
C GLU A 497 -37.95 -13.78 7.62
N ILE A 498 -37.91 -14.78 6.75
CA ILE A 498 -36.73 -15.04 5.92
C ILE A 498 -37.20 -15.16 4.48
N GLY A 499 -36.71 -14.27 3.63
CA GLY A 499 -36.90 -14.32 2.19
C GLY A 499 -35.55 -14.39 1.49
N VAL A 500 -35.40 -15.29 0.52
CA VAL A 500 -34.18 -15.41 -0.30
C VAL A 500 -34.52 -15.06 -1.73
N ALA A 501 -33.78 -14.12 -2.31
CA ALA A 501 -33.90 -13.71 -3.70
C ALA A 501 -32.51 -13.39 -4.25
N ASP A 502 -32.24 -13.87 -5.46
CA ASP A 502 -30.98 -13.60 -6.16
C ASP A 502 -29.70 -13.96 -5.40
N GLY A 503 -29.72 -15.04 -4.61
CA GLY A 503 -28.58 -15.49 -3.82
C GLY A 503 -28.34 -14.68 -2.52
N VAL A 504 -29.19 -13.69 -2.26
CA VAL A 504 -29.16 -12.88 -1.04
C VAL A 504 -30.41 -13.16 -0.22
N ALA A 505 -30.23 -13.30 1.09
CA ALA A 505 -31.33 -13.43 2.02
C ALA A 505 -31.59 -12.13 2.77
N ASN A 506 -32.87 -11.77 2.87
CA ASN A 506 -33.34 -10.75 3.78
C ASN A 506 -33.98 -11.45 4.98
N ILE A 507 -33.37 -11.32 6.15
CA ILE A 507 -33.84 -11.87 7.42
C ILE A 507 -34.38 -10.71 8.25
N THR A 508 -35.69 -10.63 8.38
CA THR A 508 -36.37 -9.58 9.14
C THR A 508 -36.71 -10.06 10.54
N ASN A 509 -36.21 -9.37 11.55
CA ASN A 509 -36.61 -9.58 12.94
C ASN A 509 -38.01 -9.01 13.15
N ARG A 510 -39.00 -9.85 13.47
CA ARG A 510 -40.40 -9.43 13.64
C ARG A 510 -40.62 -8.52 14.85
N GLY A 511 -39.72 -8.57 15.84
CA GLY A 511 -39.81 -7.80 17.06
C GLY A 511 -39.27 -6.38 16.92
N THR A 512 -38.11 -6.23 16.30
CA THR A 512 -37.44 -4.92 16.12
C THR A 512 -37.77 -4.27 14.79
N GLY A 513 -38.01 -5.07 13.74
CA GLY A 513 -38.19 -4.62 12.37
C GLY A 513 -36.87 -4.55 11.57
N ASP A 514 -35.74 -4.83 12.22
CA ASP A 514 -34.42 -4.81 11.60
C ASP A 514 -34.29 -5.88 10.51
N VAL A 515 -33.53 -5.58 9.47
CA VAL A 515 -33.33 -6.45 8.32
C VAL A 515 -31.85 -6.74 8.12
N GLN A 516 -31.50 -8.02 8.25
CA GLN A 516 -30.17 -8.53 7.97
C GLN A 516 -30.12 -9.03 6.52
N ARG A 517 -29.33 -8.37 5.67
CA ARG A 517 -29.13 -8.73 4.26
C ARG A 517 -27.87 -9.59 4.14
N VAL A 518 -28.02 -10.86 3.83
CA VAL A 518 -26.95 -11.85 3.95
C VAL A 518 -26.66 -12.52 2.61
N ALA A 519 -25.39 -12.58 2.23
CA ALA A 519 -24.86 -13.32 1.09
C ALA A 519 -23.76 -14.28 1.58
N ASP A 520 -23.54 -15.36 0.85
CA ASP A 520 -22.42 -16.28 1.07
C ASP A 520 -22.30 -16.79 2.53
N VAL A 521 -23.45 -17.01 3.18
CA VAL A 521 -23.54 -17.69 4.49
C VAL A 521 -24.28 -19.02 4.38
N GLU A 522 -23.66 -20.10 4.86
CA GLU A 522 -24.15 -21.48 4.73
C GLU A 522 -25.18 -21.87 5.79
N SER A 523 -25.20 -21.22 6.96
CA SER A 523 -26.13 -21.60 8.00
C SER A 523 -26.59 -20.45 8.91
N LEU A 524 -27.82 -20.58 9.39
CA LEU A 524 -28.37 -19.78 10.48
C LEU A 524 -28.43 -20.61 11.75
N LEU A 525 -27.92 -20.04 12.83
CA LEU A 525 -28.03 -20.61 14.17
C LEU A 525 -28.89 -19.69 15.04
N PHE A 526 -29.94 -20.23 15.63
CA PHE A 526 -30.78 -19.51 16.58
C PHE A 526 -30.32 -19.83 18.00
N THR A 527 -30.29 -18.84 18.89
CA THR A 527 -29.83 -19.05 20.27
C THR A 527 -30.69 -20.04 21.09
N ASP A 528 -31.88 -20.41 20.61
CA ASP A 528 -32.69 -21.51 21.17
C ASP A 528 -32.21 -22.91 20.76
N GLY A 529 -31.16 -22.99 19.94
CA GLY A 529 -30.55 -24.21 19.43
C GLY A 529 -31.14 -24.70 18.11
N ALA A 530 -32.13 -24.01 17.54
CA ALA A 530 -32.56 -24.33 16.18
C ALA A 530 -31.45 -23.95 15.19
N GLN A 531 -31.21 -24.80 14.19
CA GLN A 531 -30.28 -24.53 13.10
C GLN A 531 -31.02 -24.69 11.79
N GLN A 532 -30.76 -23.79 10.85
CA GLN A 532 -31.29 -23.85 9.50
C GLN A 532 -30.13 -23.72 8.52
N LEU A 533 -29.90 -24.75 7.71
CA LEU A 533 -29.00 -24.62 6.55
C LEU A 533 -29.57 -23.57 5.61
N PHE A 534 -28.70 -22.66 5.22
CA PHE A 534 -29.07 -21.35 4.70
C PHE A 534 -28.53 -21.16 3.29
N ALA A 535 -29.43 -20.68 2.45
CA ALA A 535 -29.32 -20.80 1.00
C ALA A 535 -28.59 -19.60 0.37
N THR A 536 -27.62 -19.02 1.07
CA THR A 536 -26.80 -17.92 0.52
C THR A 536 -25.37 -18.34 0.25
N GLY A 537 -24.83 -19.32 0.99
CA GLY A 537 -23.51 -19.90 0.78
C GLY A 537 -23.24 -20.37 -0.65
N GLN A 538 -22.10 -19.99 -1.23
CA GLN A 538 -21.72 -20.30 -2.62
C GLN A 538 -20.46 -21.14 -2.74
N THR A 539 -20.34 -22.16 -1.89
CA THR A 539 -19.46 -23.28 -2.23
C THR A 539 -19.92 -23.95 -3.52
N GLU A 540 -18.95 -24.38 -4.33
CA GLU A 540 -19.15 -25.21 -5.52
C GLU A 540 -20.13 -26.38 -5.25
N VAL A 541 -20.01 -26.99 -4.07
CA VAL A 541 -20.90 -28.04 -3.55
C VAL A 541 -22.35 -27.58 -3.49
N MET A 542 -22.63 -26.42 -2.89
CA MET A 542 -23.99 -25.86 -2.81
C MET A 542 -24.51 -25.46 -4.19
N GLY A 543 -23.64 -24.96 -5.07
CA GLY A 543 -23.94 -24.74 -6.49
C GLY A 543 -24.43 -26.00 -7.17
N ILE A 544 -23.71 -27.12 -6.99
CA ILE A 544 -24.06 -28.43 -7.56
C ILE A 544 -25.38 -28.96 -6.97
N TYR A 545 -25.59 -28.87 -5.65
CA TYR A 545 -26.86 -29.25 -5.01
C TYR A 545 -28.06 -28.48 -5.60
N ARG A 546 -27.92 -27.17 -5.81
CA ARG A 546 -29.00 -26.35 -6.38
C ARG A 546 -29.19 -26.63 -7.86
N ALA A 547 -28.11 -26.69 -8.64
CA ALA A 547 -28.15 -26.93 -10.07
C ALA A 547 -28.76 -28.30 -10.40
N LEU A 548 -28.30 -29.35 -9.74
CA LEU A 548 -28.70 -30.72 -10.07
C LEU A 548 -29.88 -31.21 -9.24
N LEU A 549 -29.93 -30.94 -7.93
CA LEU A 549 -30.99 -31.49 -7.07
C LEU A 549 -32.13 -30.48 -6.82
N GLY A 550 -31.90 -29.18 -7.09
CA GLY A 550 -32.89 -28.12 -6.90
C GLY A 550 -33.35 -27.98 -5.46
N ARG A 551 -32.45 -28.25 -4.52
CA ARG A 551 -32.61 -28.06 -3.08
C ARG A 551 -31.27 -27.71 -2.46
N THR A 552 -31.27 -27.26 -1.21
CA THR A 552 -30.04 -27.13 -0.42
C THR A 552 -29.57 -28.50 0.07
N ALA A 553 -28.27 -28.59 0.34
CA ALA A 553 -27.71 -29.75 1.02
C ALA A 553 -28.28 -29.88 2.43
N GLU A 554 -28.41 -31.12 2.89
CA GLU A 554 -28.43 -31.44 4.31
C GLU A 554 -27.01 -31.47 4.88
N GLU A 555 -26.86 -31.26 6.19
CA GLU A 555 -25.56 -31.05 6.84
C GLU A 555 -24.59 -32.21 6.58
N ALA A 556 -25.04 -33.45 6.83
CA ALA A 556 -24.21 -34.63 6.61
C ALA A 556 -23.82 -34.82 5.13
N GLY A 557 -24.68 -34.40 4.20
CA GLY A 557 -24.41 -34.47 2.77
C GLY A 557 -23.40 -33.41 2.34
N PHE A 558 -23.60 -32.17 2.81
CA PHE A 558 -22.66 -31.08 2.61
C PHE A 558 -21.26 -31.43 3.14
N ASP A 559 -21.17 -31.89 4.39
CA ASP A 559 -19.91 -32.27 5.06
C ASP A 559 -19.20 -33.39 4.30
N PHE A 560 -19.94 -34.36 3.79
CA PHE A 560 -19.39 -35.45 3.00
C PHE A 560 -18.71 -34.94 1.72
N TRP A 561 -19.39 -34.09 0.96
CA TRP A 561 -18.85 -33.57 -0.31
C TRP A 561 -17.72 -32.56 -0.11
N MET A 562 -17.82 -31.70 0.92
CA MET A 562 -16.74 -30.80 1.30
C MET A 562 -15.49 -31.57 1.75
N GLY A 563 -15.65 -32.64 2.53
CA GLY A 563 -14.53 -33.50 2.94
C GLY A 563 -13.81 -34.13 1.74
N LEU A 564 -14.56 -34.62 0.75
CA LEU A 564 -14.00 -35.17 -0.48
C LEU A 564 -13.29 -34.11 -1.33
N SER A 565 -13.85 -32.89 -1.40
CA SER A 565 -13.21 -31.76 -2.08
C SER A 565 -11.89 -31.38 -1.41
N ALA A 566 -11.84 -31.32 -0.07
CA ALA A 566 -10.62 -31.06 0.69
C ALA A 566 -9.55 -32.16 0.50
N GLU A 567 -9.95 -33.40 0.21
CA GLU A 567 -9.06 -34.50 -0.17
C GLU A 567 -8.61 -34.45 -1.65
N GLY A 568 -9.01 -33.43 -2.41
CA GLY A 568 -8.59 -33.18 -3.79
C GLY A 568 -9.53 -33.75 -4.85
N MET A 569 -10.78 -34.11 -4.51
CA MET A 569 -11.78 -34.44 -5.52
C MET A 569 -12.07 -33.22 -6.40
N ASP A 570 -11.92 -33.39 -7.72
CA ASP A 570 -12.25 -32.32 -8.65
C ASP A 570 -13.77 -32.14 -8.81
N MET A 571 -14.16 -30.90 -9.14
CA MET A 571 -15.55 -30.50 -9.31
C MET A 571 -16.29 -31.31 -10.40
N GLY A 572 -15.61 -31.69 -11.47
CA GLY A 572 -16.20 -32.48 -12.56
C GLY A 572 -16.62 -33.86 -12.06
N THR A 573 -15.74 -34.52 -11.30
CA THR A 573 -16.03 -35.80 -10.64
C THR A 573 -17.20 -35.68 -9.65
N MET A 574 -17.24 -34.60 -8.86
CA MET A 574 -18.36 -34.36 -7.94
C MET A 574 -19.68 -34.15 -8.69
N THR A 575 -19.69 -33.27 -9.69
CA THR A 575 -20.87 -32.96 -10.51
C THR A 575 -21.41 -34.20 -11.22
N ALA A 576 -20.52 -35.05 -11.75
CA ALA A 576 -20.90 -36.33 -12.34
C ALA A 576 -21.57 -37.25 -11.32
N ALA A 577 -21.04 -37.35 -10.09
CA ALA A 577 -21.62 -38.19 -9.05
C ALA A 577 -23.04 -37.72 -8.62
N PHE A 578 -23.27 -36.42 -8.56
CA PHE A 578 -24.62 -35.87 -8.35
C PHE A 578 -25.55 -36.16 -9.51
N ALA A 579 -25.08 -35.98 -10.75
CA ALA A 579 -25.87 -36.24 -11.94
C ALA A 579 -26.27 -37.72 -12.05
N GLU A 580 -25.40 -38.64 -11.65
CA GLU A 580 -25.69 -40.07 -11.64
C GLU A 580 -26.52 -40.54 -10.43
N SER A 581 -26.74 -39.67 -9.44
CA SER A 581 -27.50 -40.01 -8.24
C SER A 581 -28.93 -40.40 -8.58
N ALA A 582 -29.47 -41.39 -7.86
CA ALA A 582 -30.87 -41.82 -8.03
C ALA A 582 -31.86 -40.65 -7.77
N GLU A 583 -31.48 -39.71 -6.92
CA GLU A 583 -32.25 -38.51 -6.64
C GLU A 583 -32.33 -37.58 -7.86
N HIS A 584 -31.18 -37.26 -8.48
CA HIS A 584 -31.16 -36.44 -9.68
C HIS A 584 -31.91 -37.11 -10.82
N GLN A 585 -31.67 -38.40 -11.06
CA GLN A 585 -32.33 -39.17 -12.11
C GLN A 585 -33.86 -39.18 -11.94
N ALA A 586 -34.35 -39.26 -10.70
CA ALA A 586 -35.78 -39.15 -10.41
C ALA A 586 -36.33 -37.74 -10.67
N ARG A 587 -35.54 -36.69 -10.38
CA ARG A 587 -35.94 -35.29 -10.58
C ARG A 587 -36.08 -34.92 -12.05
N ILE A 588 -35.18 -35.40 -12.90
CA ILE A 588 -35.16 -35.06 -14.33
C ILE A 588 -36.05 -35.97 -15.17
N ALA A 589 -36.57 -37.05 -14.60
CA ALA A 589 -37.37 -38.05 -15.30
C ALA A 589 -38.57 -37.41 -16.04
N GLY A 590 -38.57 -37.51 -17.37
CA GLY A 590 -39.66 -37.04 -18.22
C GLY A 590 -39.68 -35.53 -18.49
N LYS A 591 -38.67 -34.77 -18.04
CA LYS A 591 -38.52 -33.35 -18.39
C LYS A 591 -37.94 -33.19 -19.79
N ALA A 592 -38.34 -32.12 -20.48
CA ALA A 592 -37.71 -31.72 -21.73
C ALA A 592 -36.37 -31.02 -21.45
N GLU A 593 -35.42 -31.11 -22.38
CA GLU A 593 -34.10 -30.46 -22.28
C GLU A 593 -34.21 -28.94 -22.03
N ALA A 594 -35.22 -28.29 -22.64
CA ALA A 594 -35.52 -26.89 -22.40
C ALA A 594 -35.86 -26.57 -20.94
N ASP A 595 -36.58 -27.45 -20.26
CA ASP A 595 -36.95 -27.28 -18.86
C ASP A 595 -35.76 -27.56 -17.94
N LEU A 596 -34.89 -28.51 -18.33
CA LEU A 596 -33.66 -28.84 -17.60
C LEU A 596 -32.67 -27.67 -17.61
N VAL A 597 -32.52 -26.99 -18.75
CA VAL A 597 -31.67 -25.78 -18.83
C VAL A 597 -32.23 -24.65 -17.95
N ASN A 598 -33.56 -24.47 -17.91
CA ASN A 598 -34.16 -23.48 -17.01
C ASN A 598 -33.96 -23.81 -15.53
N ASP A 599 -34.03 -25.08 -15.17
CA ASP A 599 -33.70 -25.55 -13.82
C ASP A 599 -32.23 -25.26 -13.47
N LEU A 600 -31.30 -25.41 -14.41
CA LEU A 600 -29.88 -25.08 -14.19
C LEU A 600 -29.65 -23.57 -14.02
N TYR A 601 -30.25 -22.72 -14.85
CA TYR A 601 -30.20 -21.27 -14.66
C TYR A 601 -30.78 -20.84 -13.31
N THR A 602 -31.90 -21.44 -12.90
CA THR A 602 -32.53 -21.12 -11.62
C THR A 602 -31.78 -21.72 -10.42
N GLY A 603 -31.17 -22.88 -10.59
CA GLY A 603 -30.45 -23.59 -9.54
C GLY A 603 -29.04 -23.03 -9.32
N ALA A 604 -28.24 -22.98 -10.39
CA ALA A 604 -26.86 -22.48 -10.33
C ALA A 604 -26.82 -20.96 -10.26
N LEU A 605 -27.56 -20.27 -11.14
CA LEU A 605 -27.46 -18.82 -11.33
C LEU A 605 -28.65 -18.05 -10.75
N GLY A 606 -29.57 -18.72 -10.05
CA GLY A 606 -30.76 -18.14 -9.40
C GLY A 606 -31.54 -17.10 -10.20
N ARG A 607 -31.53 -17.18 -11.52
CA ARG A 607 -32.29 -16.30 -12.43
C ARG A 607 -32.92 -17.14 -13.53
N THR A 608 -33.83 -16.53 -14.28
CA THR A 608 -34.32 -17.14 -15.53
C THR A 608 -33.30 -16.97 -16.65
N ALA A 609 -33.22 -17.97 -17.52
CA ALA A 609 -32.42 -17.91 -18.74
C ALA A 609 -32.89 -16.78 -19.66
N ASP A 610 -31.96 -16.03 -20.24
CA ASP A 610 -32.27 -15.19 -21.40
C ASP A 610 -32.44 -16.06 -22.66
N ALA A 611 -33.03 -15.49 -23.71
CA ALA A 611 -33.41 -16.27 -24.89
C ALA A 611 -32.20 -16.86 -25.64
N GLU A 612 -31.06 -16.19 -25.66
CA GLU A 612 -29.86 -16.65 -26.36
C GLU A 612 -29.13 -17.71 -25.55
N GLY A 613 -28.90 -17.46 -24.27
CA GLY A 613 -28.28 -18.41 -23.35
C GLY A 613 -29.10 -19.69 -23.17
N HIS A 614 -30.43 -19.59 -23.13
CA HIS A 614 -31.32 -20.76 -23.11
C HIS A 614 -31.16 -21.60 -24.38
N ALA A 615 -31.23 -20.96 -25.55
CA ALA A 615 -31.13 -21.65 -26.83
C ALA A 615 -29.78 -22.33 -27.02
N TYR A 616 -28.69 -21.68 -26.59
CA TYR A 616 -27.34 -22.23 -26.65
C TYR A 616 -27.23 -23.56 -25.86
N TRP A 617 -27.56 -23.54 -24.57
CA TRP A 617 -27.42 -24.75 -23.74
C TRP A 617 -28.37 -25.87 -24.12
N VAL A 618 -29.58 -25.55 -24.62
CA VAL A 618 -30.48 -26.56 -25.19
C VAL A 618 -29.85 -27.19 -26.44
N SER A 619 -29.17 -26.41 -27.28
CA SER A 619 -28.50 -26.94 -28.47
C SER A 619 -27.31 -27.85 -28.12
N GLU A 620 -26.59 -27.57 -27.04
CA GLU A 620 -25.51 -28.42 -26.54
C GLU A 620 -26.04 -29.78 -26.05
N LEU A 621 -27.14 -29.79 -25.28
CA LEU A 621 -27.80 -31.04 -24.89
C LEU A 621 -28.26 -31.86 -26.11
N GLN A 622 -28.82 -31.21 -27.11
CA GLN A 622 -29.24 -31.85 -28.37
C GLN A 622 -28.07 -32.36 -29.21
N ALA A 623 -26.90 -31.72 -29.11
CA ALA A 623 -25.66 -32.13 -29.75
C ALA A 623 -24.99 -33.33 -29.03
N GLY A 624 -25.50 -33.72 -27.86
CA GLY A 624 -25.06 -34.89 -27.12
C GLY A 624 -24.17 -34.58 -25.90
N THR A 625 -23.98 -33.31 -25.57
CA THR A 625 -23.34 -32.90 -24.30
C THR A 625 -24.22 -33.38 -23.14
N SER A 626 -23.64 -34.01 -22.13
CA SER A 626 -24.42 -34.51 -21.00
C SER A 626 -24.92 -33.38 -20.11
N LEU A 627 -26.03 -33.60 -19.40
CA LEU A 627 -26.53 -32.62 -18.43
C LEU A 627 -25.53 -32.34 -17.31
N ALA A 628 -24.66 -33.31 -16.97
CA ALA A 628 -23.58 -33.14 -16.01
C ALA A 628 -22.51 -32.16 -16.50
N GLU A 629 -22.08 -32.29 -17.76
CA GLU A 629 -21.11 -31.37 -18.37
C GLU A 629 -21.69 -29.96 -18.54
N VAL A 630 -22.97 -29.85 -18.92
CA VAL A 630 -23.66 -28.56 -18.95
C VAL A 630 -23.71 -27.96 -17.54
N ALA A 631 -24.16 -28.71 -16.53
CA ALA A 631 -24.22 -28.22 -15.16
C ALA A 631 -22.84 -27.80 -14.62
N GLN A 632 -21.78 -28.57 -14.94
CA GLN A 632 -20.40 -28.20 -14.63
C GLN A 632 -20.05 -26.84 -15.25
N GLY A 633 -20.36 -26.64 -16.52
CA GLY A 633 -20.13 -25.37 -17.21
C GLY A 633 -20.84 -24.17 -16.55
N PHE A 634 -22.01 -24.37 -15.94
CA PHE A 634 -22.68 -23.34 -15.15
C PHE A 634 -21.94 -23.06 -13.84
N VAL A 635 -21.67 -24.08 -13.03
CA VAL A 635 -21.04 -23.89 -11.70
C VAL A 635 -19.57 -23.46 -11.80
N SER A 636 -18.92 -23.68 -12.95
CA SER A 636 -17.58 -23.17 -13.24
C SER A 636 -17.58 -21.88 -14.07
N SER A 637 -18.75 -21.32 -14.40
CA SER A 637 -18.83 -20.12 -15.26
C SER A 637 -18.38 -18.88 -14.52
N ASP A 638 -17.77 -17.95 -15.26
CA ASP A 638 -17.50 -16.60 -14.75
C ASP A 638 -18.75 -15.95 -14.18
N GLU A 639 -19.96 -16.27 -14.68
CA GLU A 639 -21.21 -15.74 -14.15
C GLU A 639 -21.59 -16.33 -12.78
N PHE A 640 -21.40 -17.63 -12.58
CA PHE A 640 -21.61 -18.26 -11.28
C PHE A 640 -20.61 -17.74 -10.26
N GLN A 641 -19.34 -17.65 -10.67
CA GLN A 641 -18.30 -17.01 -9.88
C GLN A 641 -18.62 -15.51 -9.67
N ALA A 642 -19.22 -14.84 -10.67
CA ALA A 642 -19.65 -13.44 -10.61
C ALA A 642 -20.94 -13.21 -9.84
N ARG A 643 -21.68 -14.24 -9.46
CA ARG A 643 -22.74 -14.08 -8.46
C ARG A 643 -22.19 -13.90 -7.06
N SER A 644 -20.91 -14.20 -6.85
CA SER A 644 -20.10 -13.68 -5.74
C SER A 644 -19.51 -12.28 -6.01
N THR A 645 -19.50 -11.78 -7.26
CA THR A 645 -18.95 -10.46 -7.64
C THR A 645 -19.80 -9.23 -7.25
N LEU A 646 -20.72 -9.36 -6.28
CA LEU A 646 -20.93 -8.23 -5.36
C LEU A 646 -19.60 -7.75 -4.75
N LEU A 647 -18.54 -8.57 -4.85
CA LEU A 647 -17.16 -8.39 -4.41
C LEU A 647 -16.13 -8.18 -5.55
N ALA A 648 -16.48 -7.81 -6.79
CA ALA A 648 -15.46 -7.54 -7.83
C ALA A 648 -14.44 -6.47 -7.40
N ASN A 649 -14.89 -5.54 -6.56
CA ASN A 649 -14.03 -4.75 -5.71
C ASN A 649 -14.65 -4.72 -4.30
N PRO A 650 -14.15 -5.55 -3.37
CA PRO A 650 -14.72 -5.68 -2.04
C PRO A 650 -14.69 -4.34 -1.27
N ASP A 651 -13.74 -3.47 -1.56
CA ASP A 651 -13.62 -2.18 -0.89
C ASP A 651 -14.61 -1.16 -1.42
N LEU A 652 -14.86 -1.11 -2.74
CA LEU A 652 -15.96 -0.31 -3.30
C LEU A 652 -17.32 -0.75 -2.77
N TRP A 653 -17.51 -2.05 -2.54
CA TRP A 653 -18.73 -2.57 -1.95
C TRP A 653 -18.96 -2.06 -0.52
N LEU A 654 -17.89 -2.00 0.28
CA LEU A 654 -17.93 -1.44 1.63
C LEU A 654 -18.20 0.08 1.59
N ASN A 655 -17.71 0.77 0.56
CA ASN A 655 -17.84 2.21 0.39
C ASN A 655 -19.17 2.71 -0.22
N GLY A 656 -20.05 1.81 -0.69
CA GLY A 656 -21.19 2.13 -1.59
C GLY A 656 -22.51 2.60 -0.98
#